data_AF-A0A926PSX5-F1
#
_entry.id   AF-A0A926PSX5-F1
#
_cell.length_a   1.000
_cell.length_b   1.000
_cell.length_c   1.000
_cell.angle_alpha   90.00
_cell.angle_beta   90.00
_cell.angle_gamma   90.00
#
_symmetry.space_group_name_H-M   'P 1'
#
loop_
_entity.id
_entity.type
_entity.pdbx_description
1 polymer ?
#
loop_
_entity_poly.entity_id
_entity_poly.type
_entity_poly.pdbx_seq_one_letter_code
_entity_poly.pdbx_strand_id
1 'polypeptide(L)'
;MNLPFIVDVAIGLVLIYLILSLLSSEIQEILATILQWRAAHLKKSIEILLMGDGSVQGDYLKLANQGIFQTPAEVAQHTVSFLPDSDPNKPAIQDLIQSQLETLRGTAEEQTAAIVQALDSKGLVSGDGVTETGSTIPIKSEISRRLRDALLIEELHRAKAVTQKIYNDPLIRNISQDAREGFEGLIRGVTRSVVTVGRSNTTLERGNEPSYIPSETFATTLLEILNIPQFTRRLTALNLQILVQDQIISDIEDAVKRYQSQGKSQELNRFIDAGFNKFSDKLHLVLKAFVDQRLSLEMTISLIRGELVEYVNNAQAIRKKLAASQDTNRARSIAPEDLEAFDAFANQLVSIRQLVFYEDPQGEYHNTNELIQQLQPSVAQVMKAFRSDLQDVDQKYRRFTDSESLRSNPNLSGYQEIIALYNEIHRDAQQIAQTLPFSVRVSLNALADRAQINPTQAKGEVRRAQDDLYQFKTEVEKWFDRSMERASGVYKRNAKGVGFLIGLTIALAANADTIHIAQRLASSTTLRQALVSSAEIVTQSCPRPISPTNPEAAPATNPEPVPAPEVAPPVIPPAPEAAPVAPPAEPAPVSRLFFEQPAYAQAQAVPSEPEASSASTNSSVNCIEQAVGDVTQLPLGWGEENQSQQMAIKPIDSNGDGKPEEPAPWMPLWNQLKRAIGWIVSGLAISMGAAFWFEFLSKLVNVRNTGKRPDDRSAT
;
A
#
# COMPACT_ATOMS: atom_id res chain seq x y z
N MET A 1 -23.10 -50.07 -21.93
CA MET A 1 -21.68 -49.69 -21.76
C MET A 1 -21.29 -49.94 -20.32
N ASN A 2 -20.13 -50.55 -20.07
CA ASN A 2 -19.65 -50.78 -18.70
C ASN A 2 -19.14 -49.45 -18.10
N LEU A 3 -19.37 -49.24 -16.80
CA LEU A 3 -18.95 -48.01 -16.10
C LEU A 3 -17.45 -47.67 -16.31
N PRO A 4 -16.49 -48.63 -16.25
CA PRO A 4 -15.07 -48.35 -16.49
C PRO A 4 -14.78 -47.81 -17.90
N PHE A 5 -15.52 -48.28 -18.91
CA PHE A 5 -15.36 -47.81 -20.28
C PHE A 5 -15.76 -46.34 -20.43
N ILE A 6 -16.87 -45.94 -19.80
CA ILE A 6 -17.34 -44.55 -19.84
C ILE A 6 -16.33 -43.63 -19.13
N VAL A 7 -15.77 -44.09 -18.00
CA VAL A 7 -14.74 -43.35 -17.25
C VAL A 7 -13.46 -43.19 -18.07
N ASP A 8 -12.99 -44.24 -18.76
CA ASP A 8 -11.80 -44.15 -19.62
C ASP A 8 -11.98 -43.18 -20.80
N VAL A 9 -13.17 -43.17 -21.43
CA VAL A 9 -13.50 -42.20 -22.49
C VAL A 9 -13.53 -40.77 -21.94
N ALA A 10 -14.10 -40.58 -20.74
CA ALA A 10 -14.13 -39.28 -20.09
C ALA A 10 -12.73 -38.78 -19.72
N ILE A 11 -11.86 -39.64 -19.18
CA ILE A 11 -10.45 -39.31 -18.86
C ILE A 11 -9.71 -38.84 -20.11
N GLY A 12 -9.83 -39.58 -21.22
CA GLY A 12 -9.21 -39.19 -22.49
C GLY A 12 -9.71 -37.85 -23.03
N LEU A 13 -11.02 -37.60 -22.95
CA LEU A 13 -11.63 -36.34 -23.37
C LEU A 13 -11.14 -35.16 -22.52
N VAL A 14 -11.07 -35.36 -21.20
CA VAL A 14 -10.61 -34.35 -20.25
C VAL A 14 -9.14 -34.02 -20.44
N LEU A 15 -8.29 -35.02 -20.69
CA LEU A 15 -6.87 -34.79 -20.98
C LEU A 15 -6.68 -33.96 -22.26
N ILE A 16 -7.46 -34.23 -23.31
CA ILE A 16 -7.42 -33.43 -24.55
C ILE A 16 -7.79 -31.97 -24.27
N TYR A 17 -8.85 -31.72 -23.49
CA TYR A 17 -9.23 -30.35 -23.13
C TYR A 17 -8.23 -29.69 -22.19
N LEU A 18 -7.57 -30.43 -21.29
CA LEU A 18 -6.46 -29.92 -20.49
C LEU A 18 -5.35 -29.36 -21.39
N ILE A 19 -4.93 -30.12 -22.41
CA ILE A 19 -3.87 -29.70 -23.36
C ILE A 19 -4.31 -28.46 -24.16
N LEU A 20 -5.54 -28.46 -24.70
CA LEU A 20 -6.04 -27.31 -25.47
C LEU A 20 -6.25 -26.06 -24.59
N SER A 21 -6.65 -26.22 -23.34
CA SER A 21 -6.77 -25.12 -22.38
C SER A 21 -5.42 -24.58 -21.89
N LEU A 22 -4.35 -25.40 -21.87
CA LEU A 22 -3.00 -24.92 -21.62
C LEU A 22 -2.57 -23.98 -22.76
N LEU A 23 -2.74 -24.40 -24.01
CA LEU A 23 -2.46 -23.56 -25.19
C LEU A 23 -3.25 -22.25 -25.16
N SER A 24 -4.53 -22.29 -24.77
CA SER A 24 -5.36 -21.08 -24.62
C SER A 24 -4.82 -20.15 -23.53
N SER A 25 -4.33 -20.68 -22.41
CA SER A 25 -3.81 -19.89 -21.29
C SER A 25 -2.50 -19.19 -21.68
N GLU A 26 -1.62 -19.87 -22.42
CA GLU A 26 -0.40 -19.31 -22.98
C GLU A 26 -0.68 -18.15 -23.94
N ILE A 27 -1.59 -18.35 -24.89
CA ILE A 27 -1.98 -17.30 -25.84
C ILE A 27 -2.59 -16.10 -25.10
N GLN A 28 -3.41 -16.34 -24.10
CA GLN A 28 -4.00 -15.28 -23.29
C GLN A 28 -2.94 -14.46 -22.54
N GLU A 29 -1.93 -15.11 -21.96
CA GLU A 29 -0.86 -14.41 -21.22
C GLU A 29 0.05 -13.61 -22.16
N ILE A 30 0.38 -14.15 -23.33
CA ILE A 30 1.12 -13.43 -24.37
C ILE A 30 0.35 -12.18 -24.82
N LEU A 31 -0.95 -12.30 -25.09
CA LEU A 31 -1.78 -11.16 -25.49
C LEU A 31 -1.88 -10.10 -24.37
N ALA A 32 -2.10 -10.53 -23.13
CA ALA A 32 -2.18 -9.63 -21.98
C ALA A 32 -0.86 -8.86 -21.77
N THR A 33 0.28 -9.52 -22.00
CA THR A 33 1.61 -8.92 -21.90
C THR A 33 1.91 -7.98 -23.06
N ILE A 34 1.57 -8.38 -24.28
CA ILE A 34 1.79 -7.57 -25.49
C ILE A 34 1.03 -6.24 -25.42
N LEU A 35 -0.19 -6.30 -24.92
CA LEU A 35 -1.09 -5.16 -24.85
C LEU A 35 -0.99 -4.40 -23.51
N GLN A 36 -0.10 -4.84 -22.60
CA GLN A 36 0.09 -4.29 -21.24
C GLN A 36 -1.23 -4.10 -20.45
N TRP A 37 -2.24 -4.92 -20.74
CA TRP A 37 -3.58 -4.74 -20.18
C TRP A 37 -3.61 -4.84 -18.66
N ARG A 38 -2.75 -5.69 -18.09
CA ARG A 38 -2.63 -5.89 -16.63
C ARG A 38 -2.05 -4.66 -15.94
N ALA A 39 -0.92 -4.15 -16.43
CA ALA A 39 -0.28 -2.96 -15.90
C ALA A 39 -1.18 -1.72 -16.03
N ALA A 40 -1.80 -1.51 -17.20
CA ALA A 40 -2.74 -0.42 -17.43
C ALA A 40 -3.97 -0.51 -16.51
N HIS A 41 -4.50 -1.71 -16.29
CA HIS A 41 -5.62 -1.92 -15.37
C HIS A 41 -5.23 -1.66 -13.92
N LEU A 42 -4.06 -2.13 -13.48
CA LEU A 42 -3.54 -1.89 -12.14
C LEU A 42 -3.36 -0.39 -11.89
N LYS A 43 -2.71 0.32 -12.82
CA LYS A 43 -2.55 1.78 -12.77
C LYS A 43 -3.89 2.49 -12.63
N LYS A 44 -4.85 2.18 -13.51
CA LYS A 44 -6.21 2.73 -13.43
C LYS A 44 -6.89 2.42 -12.10
N SER A 45 -6.69 1.21 -11.57
CA SER A 45 -7.28 0.80 -10.28
C SER A 45 -6.69 1.58 -9.11
N ILE A 46 -5.39 1.88 -9.14
CA ILE A 46 -4.71 2.74 -8.15
C ILE A 46 -5.22 4.18 -8.27
N GLU A 47 -5.36 4.71 -9.49
CA GLU A 47 -5.91 6.06 -9.69
C GLU A 47 -7.33 6.17 -9.13
N ILE A 48 -8.20 5.19 -9.40
CA ILE A 48 -9.56 5.15 -8.84
C ILE A 48 -9.54 5.00 -7.32
N LEU A 49 -8.67 4.14 -6.78
CA LEU A 49 -8.47 3.98 -5.34
C LEU A 49 -8.11 5.32 -4.68
N LEU A 50 -7.16 6.04 -5.27
CA LEU A 50 -6.68 7.33 -4.77
C LEU A 50 -7.67 8.49 -5.03
N MET A 51 -8.68 8.32 -5.89
CA MET A 51 -9.80 9.25 -5.94
C MET A 51 -10.80 9.02 -4.81
N GLY A 52 -10.79 7.83 -4.18
CA GLY A 52 -11.50 7.55 -2.93
C GLY A 52 -13.02 7.38 -3.02
N ASP A 53 -13.56 7.25 -4.24
CA ASP A 53 -14.99 6.98 -4.45
C ASP A 53 -15.24 5.94 -5.56
N GLY A 54 -15.98 4.88 -5.21
CA GLY A 54 -16.41 3.85 -6.15
C GLY A 54 -17.56 4.29 -7.06
N SER A 55 -18.28 5.37 -6.72
CA SER A 55 -19.34 5.94 -7.56
C SER A 55 -18.78 6.57 -8.84
N VAL A 56 -17.52 7.04 -8.79
CA VAL A 56 -16.80 7.69 -9.90
C VAL A 56 -16.20 6.67 -10.87
N GLN A 57 -16.22 5.38 -10.55
CA GLN A 57 -15.66 4.34 -11.42
C GLN A 57 -16.34 4.28 -12.80
N GLY A 58 -17.64 4.62 -12.87
CA GLY A 58 -18.39 4.74 -14.12
C GLY A 58 -18.00 5.97 -14.94
N ASP A 59 -17.70 7.09 -14.28
CA ASP A 59 -17.38 8.38 -14.91
C ASP A 59 -15.89 8.59 -15.16
N TYR A 60 -15.01 7.74 -14.64
CA TYR A 60 -13.56 7.88 -14.76
C TYR A 60 -13.10 8.14 -16.21
N LEU A 61 -13.64 7.40 -17.20
CA LEU A 61 -13.27 7.60 -18.61
C LEU A 61 -13.78 8.93 -19.18
N LYS A 62 -14.95 9.40 -18.72
CA LYS A 62 -15.50 10.70 -19.09
C LYS A 62 -14.62 11.82 -18.53
N LEU A 63 -14.20 11.71 -17.27
CA LEU A 63 -13.38 12.69 -16.57
C LEU A 63 -11.92 12.70 -17.08
N ALA A 64 -11.34 11.53 -17.33
CA ALA A 64 -9.95 11.39 -17.78
C ALA A 64 -9.65 12.01 -19.15
N ASN A 65 -10.67 12.21 -19.97
CA ASN A 65 -10.57 12.79 -21.31
C ASN A 65 -10.88 14.29 -21.36
N GLN A 66 -11.19 14.92 -20.21
CA GLN A 66 -11.47 16.35 -20.12
C GLN A 66 -10.22 17.19 -19.80
N GLY A 67 -10.29 18.49 -20.08
CA GLY A 67 -9.21 19.45 -19.80
C GLY A 67 -8.92 19.58 -18.30
N ILE A 68 -7.72 20.06 -17.97
CA ILE A 68 -7.24 20.20 -16.59
C ILE A 68 -7.71 21.55 -16.06
N PHE A 69 -8.32 21.56 -14.87
CA PHE A 69 -8.56 22.77 -14.10
C PHE A 69 -7.42 22.94 -13.08
N GLN A 70 -6.65 24.01 -13.20
CA GLN A 70 -5.52 24.31 -12.33
C GLN A 70 -5.87 25.31 -11.22
N THR A 71 -6.94 26.07 -11.39
CA THR A 71 -7.32 27.13 -10.44
C THR A 71 -8.81 27.10 -10.08
N PRO A 72 -9.18 27.56 -8.86
CA PRO A 72 -10.58 27.76 -8.48
C PRO A 72 -11.36 28.66 -9.44
N ALA A 73 -10.68 29.63 -10.06
CA ALA A 73 -11.26 30.52 -11.05
C ALA A 73 -11.66 29.78 -12.34
N GLU A 74 -10.82 28.86 -12.83
CA GLU A 74 -11.14 28.01 -14.00
C GLU A 74 -12.31 27.07 -13.70
N VAL A 75 -12.37 26.49 -12.50
CA VAL A 75 -13.50 25.67 -12.05
C VAL A 75 -14.79 26.49 -12.02
N ALA A 76 -14.74 27.69 -11.43
CA ALA A 76 -15.89 28.59 -11.37
C ALA A 76 -16.36 29.01 -12.78
N GLN A 77 -15.43 29.40 -13.66
CA GLN A 77 -15.71 29.78 -15.04
C GLN A 77 -16.33 28.64 -15.84
N HIS A 78 -15.78 27.42 -15.73
CA HIS A 78 -16.34 26.24 -16.38
C HIS A 78 -17.75 25.90 -15.88
N THR A 79 -17.97 26.06 -14.56
CA THR A 79 -19.26 25.79 -13.93
C THR A 79 -20.37 26.70 -14.45
N VAL A 80 -20.09 27.98 -14.66
CA VAL A 80 -21.07 28.96 -15.15
C VAL A 80 -21.11 29.12 -16.67
N SER A 81 -20.23 28.43 -17.41
CA SER A 81 -20.07 28.59 -18.87
C SER A 81 -21.34 28.32 -19.69
N PHE A 82 -22.34 27.64 -19.13
CA PHE A 82 -23.63 27.39 -19.79
C PHE A 82 -24.61 28.57 -19.69
N LEU A 83 -24.34 29.53 -18.79
CA LEU A 83 -25.15 30.74 -18.64
C LEU A 83 -24.72 31.76 -19.71
N PRO A 84 -25.68 32.42 -20.39
CA PRO A 84 -25.36 33.44 -21.38
C PRO A 84 -24.67 34.64 -20.71
N ASP A 85 -23.84 35.36 -21.47
CA ASP A 85 -23.14 36.55 -20.96
C ASP A 85 -24.09 37.69 -20.53
N SER A 86 -25.34 37.64 -20.98
CA SER A 86 -26.41 38.58 -20.60
C SER A 86 -27.08 38.26 -19.27
N ASP A 87 -26.79 37.12 -18.63
CA ASP A 87 -27.38 36.75 -17.34
C ASP A 87 -26.82 37.64 -16.21
N PRO A 88 -27.67 38.39 -15.49
CA PRO A 88 -27.23 39.34 -14.46
C PRO A 88 -26.59 38.65 -13.24
N ASN A 89 -26.90 37.37 -13.01
CA ASN A 89 -26.40 36.62 -11.85
C ASN A 89 -25.09 35.88 -12.16
N LYS A 90 -24.72 35.68 -13.44
CA LYS A 90 -23.50 34.96 -13.85
C LYS A 90 -22.22 35.42 -13.11
N PRO A 91 -21.86 36.71 -13.04
CA PRO A 91 -20.66 37.13 -12.32
C PRO A 91 -20.77 36.88 -10.80
N ALA A 92 -21.93 37.13 -10.20
CA ALA A 92 -22.15 36.91 -8.77
C ALA A 92 -22.07 35.42 -8.38
N ILE A 93 -22.58 34.54 -9.24
CA ILE A 93 -22.46 33.07 -9.08
C ILE A 93 -20.99 32.67 -9.20
N GLN A 94 -20.28 33.16 -10.22
CA GLN A 94 -18.86 32.84 -10.45
C GLN A 94 -17.98 33.28 -9.27
N ASP A 95 -18.13 34.51 -8.80
CA ASP A 95 -17.34 35.06 -7.69
C ASP A 95 -17.59 34.30 -6.38
N LEU A 96 -18.85 33.92 -6.11
CA LEU A 96 -19.18 33.14 -4.92
C LEU A 96 -18.56 31.74 -5.00
N ILE A 97 -18.67 31.07 -6.15
CA ILE A 97 -18.07 29.74 -6.34
C ILE A 97 -16.56 29.83 -6.13
N GLN A 98 -15.88 30.79 -6.76
CA GLN A 98 -14.44 30.98 -6.63
C GLN A 98 -14.03 31.22 -5.16
N SER A 99 -14.68 32.18 -4.48
CA SER A 99 -14.38 32.52 -3.08
C SER A 99 -14.63 31.35 -2.12
N GLN A 100 -15.69 30.57 -2.35
CA GLN A 100 -15.98 29.39 -1.54
C GLN A 100 -14.98 28.27 -1.81
N LEU A 101 -14.52 28.05 -3.05
CA LEU A 101 -13.49 27.06 -3.35
C LEU A 101 -12.13 27.39 -2.73
N GLU A 102 -11.81 28.67 -2.57
CA GLU A 102 -10.58 29.10 -1.88
C GLU A 102 -10.60 28.75 -0.38
N THR A 103 -11.78 28.67 0.23
CA THR A 103 -11.96 28.54 1.69
C THR A 103 -12.46 27.17 2.13
N LEU A 104 -13.41 26.57 1.40
CA LEU A 104 -13.99 25.28 1.73
C LEU A 104 -13.01 24.14 1.45
N ARG A 105 -12.98 23.18 2.37
CA ARG A 105 -12.21 21.94 2.27
C ARG A 105 -13.19 20.78 2.45
N GLY A 106 -13.03 19.72 1.68
CA GLY A 106 -13.99 18.63 1.67
C GLY A 106 -13.82 17.75 0.44
N THR A 107 -14.57 16.66 0.40
CA THR A 107 -14.78 15.90 -0.83
C THR A 107 -15.49 16.75 -1.88
N ALA A 108 -15.39 16.36 -3.15
CA ALA A 108 -16.10 17.04 -4.24
C ALA A 108 -17.61 17.16 -3.97
N GLU A 109 -18.22 16.14 -3.34
CA GLU A 109 -19.64 16.16 -2.97
C GLU A 109 -19.95 17.15 -1.86
N GLU A 110 -19.17 17.17 -0.77
CA GLU A 110 -19.34 18.10 0.35
C GLU A 110 -19.16 19.55 -0.11
N GLN A 111 -18.12 19.83 -0.89
CA GLN A 111 -17.87 21.17 -1.43
C GLN A 111 -19.00 21.60 -2.38
N THR A 112 -19.43 20.72 -3.29
CA THR A 112 -20.54 21.01 -4.19
C THR A 112 -21.82 21.32 -3.41
N ALA A 113 -22.15 20.49 -2.41
CA ALA A 113 -23.35 20.68 -1.60
C ALA A 113 -23.32 22.01 -0.84
N ALA A 114 -22.20 22.34 -0.19
CA ALA A 114 -22.03 23.59 0.55
C ALA A 114 -22.11 24.84 -0.35
N ILE A 115 -21.45 24.81 -1.52
CA ILE A 115 -21.47 25.92 -2.48
C ILE A 115 -22.87 26.12 -3.06
N VAL A 116 -23.54 25.04 -3.45
CA VAL A 116 -24.92 25.09 -3.96
C VAL A 116 -25.88 25.62 -2.89
N GLN A 117 -25.70 25.23 -1.62
CA GLN A 117 -26.48 25.77 -0.50
C GLN A 117 -26.20 27.27 -0.28
N ALA A 118 -24.94 27.71 -0.39
CA ALA A 118 -24.59 29.13 -0.28
C ALA A 118 -25.22 29.96 -1.41
N LEU A 119 -25.20 29.46 -2.65
CA LEU A 119 -25.86 30.08 -3.81
C LEU A 119 -27.38 30.19 -3.60
N ASP A 120 -28.01 29.14 -3.08
CA ASP A 120 -29.44 29.06 -2.81
C ASP A 120 -29.85 30.07 -1.73
N SER A 121 -29.07 30.14 -0.64
CA SER A 121 -29.31 31.10 0.45
C SER A 121 -29.24 32.56 0.02
N LYS A 122 -28.47 32.86 -1.03
CA LYS A 122 -28.38 34.21 -1.64
C LYS A 122 -29.42 34.45 -2.74
N GLY A 123 -30.29 33.47 -3.03
CA GLY A 123 -31.30 33.58 -4.08
C GLY A 123 -30.75 33.61 -5.51
N LEU A 124 -29.48 33.22 -5.71
CA LEU A 124 -28.81 33.32 -7.01
C LEU A 124 -29.17 32.18 -7.97
N VAL A 125 -29.76 31.08 -7.47
CA VAL A 125 -30.07 29.85 -8.24
C VAL A 125 -31.55 29.45 -8.16
N SER A 126 -32.42 30.41 -7.85
CA SER A 126 -33.87 30.21 -7.74
C SER A 126 -34.57 30.26 -9.10
N GLY A 127 -34.66 29.12 -9.82
CA GLY A 127 -35.47 28.99 -11.05
C GLY A 127 -34.83 28.16 -12.17
N ASP A 128 -35.54 28.08 -13.30
CA ASP A 128 -35.03 27.53 -14.57
C ASP A 128 -34.35 28.63 -15.40
N GLY A 129 -33.17 28.34 -15.93
CA GLY A 129 -32.37 29.25 -16.76
C GLY A 129 -32.55 28.98 -18.24
N VAL A 130 -32.28 29.97 -19.09
CA VAL A 130 -32.37 29.86 -20.54
C VAL A 130 -30.96 29.85 -21.13
N THR A 131 -30.61 28.78 -21.84
CA THR A 131 -29.31 28.67 -22.54
C THR A 131 -29.24 29.59 -23.77
N GLU A 132 -28.04 29.79 -24.32
CA GLU A 132 -27.85 30.50 -25.60
C GLU A 132 -28.66 29.89 -26.77
N THR A 133 -29.01 28.61 -26.67
CA THR A 133 -29.84 27.89 -27.64
C THR A 133 -31.35 27.98 -27.37
N GLY A 134 -31.77 28.70 -26.33
CA GLY A 134 -33.19 28.88 -25.96
C GLY A 134 -33.81 27.73 -25.16
N SER A 135 -33.05 26.70 -24.77
CA SER A 135 -33.53 25.58 -23.95
C SER A 135 -33.57 25.95 -22.46
N THR A 136 -34.64 25.58 -21.76
CA THR A 136 -34.80 25.72 -20.31
C THR A 136 -34.03 24.63 -19.55
N ILE A 137 -33.17 25.03 -18.62
CA ILE A 137 -32.36 24.11 -17.81
C ILE A 137 -32.47 24.50 -16.33
N PRO A 138 -32.70 23.53 -15.42
CA PRO A 138 -32.68 23.79 -13.98
C PRO A 138 -31.27 24.19 -13.52
N ILE A 139 -31.06 25.50 -13.30
CA ILE A 139 -29.75 26.13 -13.01
C ILE A 139 -29.04 25.44 -11.84
N LYS A 140 -29.77 25.23 -10.73
CA LYS A 140 -29.23 24.59 -9.52
C LYS A 140 -28.64 23.20 -9.79
N SER A 141 -29.35 22.38 -10.56
CA SER A 141 -28.91 21.01 -10.86
C SER A 141 -27.72 20.98 -11.82
N GLU A 142 -27.68 21.90 -12.80
CA GLU A 142 -26.60 21.96 -13.78
C GLU A 142 -25.31 22.54 -13.16
N ILE A 143 -25.42 23.57 -12.32
CA ILE A 143 -24.29 24.06 -11.49
C ILE A 143 -23.77 22.92 -10.62
N SER A 144 -24.65 22.21 -9.90
CA SER A 144 -24.25 21.10 -9.05
C SER A 144 -23.50 20.01 -9.83
N ARG A 145 -24.00 19.65 -11.02
CA ARG A 145 -23.38 18.65 -11.89
C ARG A 145 -22.01 19.10 -12.40
N ARG A 146 -21.91 20.31 -12.97
CA ARG A 146 -20.67 20.83 -13.55
C ARG A 146 -19.59 21.10 -12.51
N LEU A 147 -19.98 21.62 -11.35
CA LEU A 147 -19.07 21.86 -10.22
C LEU A 147 -18.52 20.53 -9.71
N ARG A 148 -19.38 19.53 -9.50
CA ARG A 148 -18.97 18.18 -9.09
C ARG A 148 -17.99 17.57 -10.11
N ASP A 149 -18.34 17.58 -11.40
CA ASP A 149 -17.49 17.03 -12.47
C ASP A 149 -16.12 17.72 -12.49
N ALA A 150 -16.07 19.05 -12.38
CA ALA A 150 -14.82 19.81 -12.36
C ALA A 150 -13.93 19.49 -11.14
N LEU A 151 -14.53 19.38 -9.95
CA LEU A 151 -13.81 19.02 -8.73
C LEU A 151 -13.28 17.56 -8.77
N LEU A 152 -14.06 16.64 -9.35
CA LEU A 152 -13.61 15.25 -9.55
C LEU A 152 -12.44 15.16 -10.55
N ILE A 153 -12.38 16.04 -11.55
CA ILE A 153 -11.26 16.11 -12.50
C ILE A 153 -9.98 16.58 -11.79
N GLU A 154 -10.08 17.57 -10.90
CA GLU A 154 -8.95 18.04 -10.10
C GLU A 154 -8.42 16.92 -9.18
N GLU A 155 -9.32 16.21 -8.50
CA GLU A 155 -8.97 15.05 -7.66
C GLU A 155 -8.35 13.90 -8.47
N LEU A 156 -8.86 13.61 -9.68
CA LEU A 156 -8.25 12.64 -10.59
C LEU A 156 -6.83 13.06 -10.97
N HIS A 157 -6.61 14.35 -11.19
CA HIS A 157 -5.29 14.87 -11.53
C HIS A 157 -4.28 14.68 -10.39
N ARG A 158 -4.70 14.99 -9.15
CA ARG A 158 -3.92 14.70 -7.94
C ARG A 158 -3.65 13.19 -7.78
N ALA A 159 -4.67 12.36 -7.99
CA ALA A 159 -4.55 10.91 -7.91
C ALA A 159 -3.56 10.35 -8.93
N LYS A 160 -3.59 10.84 -10.18
CA LYS A 160 -2.61 10.53 -11.23
C LYS A 160 -1.19 10.94 -10.84
N ALA A 161 -1.02 12.13 -10.27
CA ALA A 161 0.28 12.60 -9.81
C ALA A 161 0.87 11.71 -8.70
N VAL A 162 0.06 11.33 -7.70
CA VAL A 162 0.48 10.39 -6.65
C VAL A 162 0.77 9.01 -7.22
N THR A 163 -0.10 8.51 -8.10
CA THR A 163 0.11 7.22 -8.78
C THR A 163 1.45 7.21 -9.50
N GLN A 164 1.76 8.28 -10.24
CA GLN A 164 3.03 8.40 -10.94
C GLN A 164 4.24 8.43 -9.98
N LYS A 165 4.12 9.06 -8.80
CA LYS A 165 5.15 9.01 -7.75
C LYS A 165 5.36 7.57 -7.26
N ILE A 166 4.28 6.81 -7.04
CA ILE A 166 4.35 5.40 -6.64
C ILE A 166 5.07 4.56 -7.70
N TYR A 167 4.72 4.69 -8.98
CA TYR A 167 5.37 3.94 -10.06
C TYR A 167 6.83 4.36 -10.31
N ASN A 168 7.20 5.58 -9.96
CA ASN A 168 8.57 6.07 -10.08
C ASN A 168 9.45 5.70 -8.88
N ASP A 169 8.86 5.15 -7.82
CA ASP A 169 9.57 4.75 -6.62
C ASP A 169 10.54 3.58 -6.90
N PRO A 170 11.76 3.57 -6.32
CA PRO A 170 12.71 2.48 -6.52
C PRO A 170 12.18 1.09 -6.16
N LEU A 171 11.36 0.97 -5.11
CA LEU A 171 10.83 -0.32 -4.66
C LEU A 171 9.89 -0.93 -5.73
N ILE A 172 9.07 -0.10 -6.36
CA ILE A 172 8.12 -0.52 -7.41
C ILE A 172 8.84 -0.73 -8.75
N ARG A 173 9.82 0.11 -9.07
CA ARG A 173 10.60 -0.02 -10.30
C ARG A 173 11.42 -1.31 -10.35
N ASN A 174 12.01 -1.73 -9.24
CA ASN A 174 12.82 -2.95 -9.21
C ASN A 174 11.97 -4.21 -9.48
N ILE A 175 10.72 -4.26 -8.99
CA ILE A 175 9.76 -5.33 -9.33
C ILE A 175 9.55 -5.44 -10.85
N SER A 176 9.50 -4.30 -11.55
CA SER A 176 9.33 -4.28 -13.01
C SER A 176 10.56 -4.77 -13.79
N GLN A 177 11.76 -4.68 -13.20
CA GLN A 177 13.01 -5.13 -13.82
C GLN A 177 13.19 -6.64 -13.69
N ASP A 178 12.91 -7.21 -12.51
CA ASP A 178 12.94 -8.66 -12.29
C ASP A 178 11.92 -9.39 -13.20
N ALA A 179 10.75 -8.79 -13.43
CA ALA A 179 9.74 -9.31 -14.36
C ALA A 179 10.19 -9.33 -15.84
N ARG A 180 11.16 -8.47 -16.25
CA ARG A 180 11.68 -8.46 -17.63
C ARG A 180 12.62 -9.64 -17.92
N GLU A 181 13.42 -10.07 -16.95
CA GLU A 181 14.42 -11.13 -17.14
C GLU A 181 13.79 -12.52 -17.28
N GLY A 182 12.71 -12.81 -16.54
CA GLY A 182 11.96 -14.06 -16.66
C GLY A 182 11.26 -14.21 -18.02
N PHE A 183 10.79 -13.10 -18.60
CA PHE A 183 10.05 -13.08 -19.86
C PHE A 183 10.93 -13.30 -21.10
N GLU A 184 12.19 -12.85 -21.08
CA GLU A 184 13.16 -13.20 -22.13
C GLU A 184 13.44 -14.70 -22.20
N GLY A 185 13.34 -15.40 -21.07
CA GLY A 185 13.42 -16.86 -20.99
C GLY A 185 12.19 -17.55 -21.60
N LEU A 186 11.00 -16.99 -21.38
CA LEU A 186 9.72 -17.53 -21.86
C LEU A 186 9.60 -17.50 -23.39
N ILE A 187 9.98 -16.38 -24.04
CA ILE A 187 10.03 -16.29 -25.50
C ILE A 187 11.06 -17.27 -26.09
N ARG A 188 12.20 -17.48 -25.41
CA ARG A 188 13.26 -18.42 -25.85
C ARG A 188 12.88 -19.90 -25.68
N GLY A 189 12.03 -20.24 -24.70
CA GLY A 189 11.56 -21.61 -24.46
C GLY A 189 10.48 -22.06 -25.45
N VAL A 190 9.49 -21.20 -25.71
CA VAL A 190 8.30 -21.54 -26.52
C VAL A 190 8.60 -21.55 -28.03
N THR A 191 9.63 -20.83 -28.49
CA THR A 191 10.01 -20.82 -29.92
C THR A 191 10.64 -22.12 -30.42
N ARG A 192 10.91 -23.12 -29.56
CA ARG A 192 11.57 -24.37 -29.99
C ARG A 192 10.59 -25.47 -30.45
N SER A 193 9.29 -25.41 -30.12
CA SER A 193 8.41 -26.59 -30.29
C SER A 193 7.27 -26.49 -31.32
N VAL A 194 6.73 -25.31 -31.71
CA VAL A 194 5.46 -25.31 -32.50
C VAL A 194 5.36 -24.33 -33.70
N VAL A 195 6.18 -23.30 -33.89
CA VAL A 195 5.94 -22.33 -34.99
C VAL A 195 7.22 -21.84 -35.69
N THR A 196 7.41 -22.22 -36.96
CA THR A 196 8.35 -21.54 -37.88
C THR A 196 7.60 -20.38 -38.55
N VAL A 197 7.46 -19.25 -37.86
CA VAL A 197 7.02 -17.98 -38.44
C VAL A 197 8.05 -16.91 -38.09
N GLY A 198 8.41 -16.11 -39.10
CA GLY A 198 9.50 -15.15 -39.18
C GLY A 198 10.06 -14.60 -37.87
N ARG A 199 11.35 -14.85 -37.64
CA ARG A 199 12.19 -14.10 -36.69
C ARG A 199 12.24 -12.63 -37.13
N SER A 200 11.54 -11.75 -36.43
CA SER A 200 11.86 -10.32 -36.40
C SER A 200 12.30 -9.93 -35.00
N ASN A 201 13.54 -9.46 -34.87
CA ASN A 201 14.09 -8.81 -33.68
C ASN A 201 13.38 -7.46 -33.46
N THR A 202 12.16 -7.49 -32.94
CA THR A 202 11.52 -6.28 -32.42
C THR A 202 11.76 -6.24 -30.92
N THR A 203 12.84 -5.58 -30.50
CA THR A 203 12.95 -4.97 -29.17
C THR A 203 11.84 -3.93 -29.05
N LEU A 204 10.66 -4.40 -28.67
CA LEU A 204 9.52 -3.56 -28.32
C LEU A 204 9.85 -2.93 -26.96
N GLU A 205 10.32 -1.68 -26.99
CA GLU A 205 10.35 -0.82 -25.80
C GLU A 205 8.91 -0.71 -25.26
N ARG A 206 8.60 -1.48 -24.21
CA ARG A 206 7.30 -1.47 -23.53
C ARG A 206 7.44 -0.83 -22.16
N GLY A 207 6.39 -0.11 -21.75
CA GLY A 207 6.35 0.71 -20.54
C GLY A 207 6.78 -0.05 -19.28
N ASN A 208 7.47 0.66 -18.38
CA ASN A 208 8.11 0.12 -17.17
C ASN A 208 7.13 -0.13 -16.00
N GLU A 209 5.84 -0.34 -16.28
CA GLU A 209 4.82 -0.48 -15.24
C GLU A 209 4.63 -1.97 -14.89
N PRO A 210 4.75 -2.38 -13.60
CA PRO A 210 4.54 -3.75 -13.18
C PRO A 210 3.09 -4.21 -13.36
N SER A 211 2.91 -5.52 -13.58
CA SER A 211 1.58 -6.14 -13.76
C SER A 211 0.87 -6.44 -12.43
N TYR A 212 1.60 -6.36 -11.32
CA TYR A 212 1.14 -6.58 -9.94
C TYR A 212 2.03 -5.79 -8.96
N ILE A 213 1.45 -5.29 -7.88
CA ILE A 213 2.17 -4.64 -6.78
C ILE A 213 1.68 -5.31 -5.48
N PRO A 214 2.59 -5.90 -4.65
CA PRO A 214 2.23 -6.41 -3.33
C PRO A 214 1.70 -5.29 -2.43
N SER A 215 0.70 -5.59 -1.60
CA SER A 215 0.12 -4.60 -0.68
C SER A 215 1.15 -4.03 0.29
N GLU A 216 2.07 -4.87 0.77
CA GLU A 216 3.19 -4.44 1.61
C GLU A 216 4.08 -3.40 0.93
N THR A 217 4.47 -3.64 -0.33
CA THR A 217 5.30 -2.71 -1.10
C THR A 217 4.55 -1.42 -1.35
N PHE A 218 3.27 -1.50 -1.74
CA PHE A 218 2.41 -0.33 -1.91
C PHE A 218 2.31 0.52 -0.63
N ALA A 219 2.04 -0.13 0.52
CA ALA A 219 1.91 0.56 1.80
C ALA A 219 3.23 1.22 2.21
N THR A 220 4.35 0.52 2.07
CA THR A 220 5.69 1.06 2.32
C THR A 220 5.95 2.30 1.46
N THR A 221 5.80 2.19 0.13
CA THR A 221 5.99 3.31 -0.79
C THR A 221 5.05 4.48 -0.50
N LEU A 222 3.79 4.21 -0.15
CA LEU A 222 2.84 5.27 0.21
C LEU A 222 3.28 6.00 1.48
N LEU A 223 3.69 5.28 2.52
CA LEU A 223 4.18 5.89 3.77
C LEU A 223 5.47 6.68 3.58
N GLU A 224 6.36 6.23 2.69
CA GLU A 224 7.57 6.96 2.30
C GLU A 224 7.25 8.26 1.55
N ILE A 225 6.32 8.21 0.58
CA ILE A 225 5.84 9.41 -0.14
C ILE A 225 5.23 10.43 0.83
N LEU A 226 4.51 9.96 1.83
CA LEU A 226 3.92 10.80 2.88
C LEU A 226 4.95 11.32 3.89
N ASN A 227 6.14 10.70 3.94
CA ASN A 227 7.21 11.03 4.88
C ASN A 227 6.75 11.13 6.34
N ILE A 228 5.79 10.27 6.73
CA ILE A 228 5.16 10.28 8.07
C ILE A 228 6.21 10.25 9.18
N PRO A 229 7.26 9.40 9.15
CA PRO A 229 8.22 9.33 10.25
C PRO A 229 8.97 10.66 10.50
N GLN A 230 9.38 11.35 9.44
CA GLN A 230 10.09 12.62 9.57
C GLN A 230 9.13 13.73 10.04
N PHE A 231 7.89 13.72 9.54
CA PHE A 231 6.88 14.67 9.96
C PHE A 231 6.53 14.51 11.45
N THR A 232 6.31 13.27 11.91
CA THR A 232 6.13 12.94 13.33
C THR A 232 7.31 13.44 14.18
N ARG A 233 8.54 13.24 13.70
CA ARG A 233 9.74 13.71 14.41
C ARG A 233 9.79 15.22 14.52
N ARG A 234 9.49 15.97 13.44
CA ARG A 234 9.47 17.44 13.47
C ARG A 234 8.38 17.98 14.39
N LEU A 235 7.19 17.38 14.37
CA LEU A 235 6.13 17.72 15.32
C LEU A 235 6.56 17.44 16.77
N THR A 236 7.25 16.31 17.01
CA THR A 236 7.82 15.99 18.32
C THR A 236 8.85 17.04 18.75
N ALA A 237 9.72 17.47 17.84
CA ALA A 237 10.69 18.52 18.09
C ALA A 237 10.03 19.87 18.39
N LEU A 238 8.97 20.23 17.66
CA LEU A 238 8.19 21.44 17.91
C LEU A 238 7.54 21.38 19.29
N ASN A 239 6.90 20.25 19.63
CA ASN A 239 6.29 20.03 20.93
C ASN A 239 7.32 20.15 22.07
N LEU A 240 8.51 19.58 21.88
CA LEU A 240 9.59 19.62 22.86
C LEU A 240 10.14 21.03 23.04
N GLN A 241 10.41 21.75 21.95
CA GLN A 241 10.90 23.12 22.04
C GLN A 241 9.87 24.04 22.71
N ILE A 242 8.59 23.93 22.35
CA ILE A 242 7.51 24.68 23.01
C ILE A 242 7.47 24.34 24.50
N LEU A 243 7.53 23.06 24.87
CA LEU A 243 7.52 22.65 26.29
C LEU A 243 8.70 23.24 27.06
N VAL A 244 9.93 23.11 26.54
CA VAL A 244 11.13 23.63 27.21
C VAL A 244 11.07 25.15 27.32
N GLN A 245 10.66 25.84 26.26
CA GLN A 245 10.59 27.30 26.25
C GLN A 245 9.52 27.81 27.22
N ASP A 246 8.34 27.21 27.22
CA ASP A 246 7.16 27.67 27.98
C ASP A 246 7.21 27.23 29.45
N GLN A 247 7.60 25.98 29.75
CA GLN A 247 7.55 25.42 31.11
C GLN A 247 8.89 25.45 31.87
N ILE A 248 10.03 25.66 31.20
CA ILE A 248 11.34 25.66 31.86
C ILE A 248 11.99 27.04 31.74
N ILE A 249 12.26 27.51 30.52
CA ILE A 249 13.00 28.75 30.29
C ILE A 249 12.19 29.95 30.82
N SER A 250 10.91 30.07 30.45
CA SER A 250 10.07 31.19 30.88
C SER A 250 9.91 31.25 32.41
N ASP A 251 9.63 30.11 33.06
CA ASP A 251 9.46 30.04 34.51
C ASP A 251 10.74 30.40 35.29
N ILE A 252 11.91 30.01 34.77
CA ILE A 252 13.20 30.38 35.34
C ILE A 252 13.48 31.86 35.11
N GLU A 253 13.23 32.38 33.90
CA GLU A 253 13.40 33.80 33.59
C GLU A 253 12.55 34.68 34.52
N ASP A 254 11.32 34.27 34.81
CA ASP A 254 10.46 34.94 35.79
C ASP A 254 10.99 34.86 37.22
N ALA A 255 11.63 33.75 37.61
CA ALA A 255 12.32 33.64 38.89
C ALA A 255 13.51 34.61 38.96
N VAL A 256 14.27 34.73 37.88
CA VAL A 256 15.40 35.66 37.74
C VAL A 256 14.91 37.11 37.85
N LYS A 257 13.88 37.49 37.09
CA LYS A 257 13.29 38.85 37.13
C LYS A 257 12.76 39.21 38.52
N ARG A 258 12.09 38.26 39.18
CA ARG A 258 11.62 38.44 40.57
C ARG A 258 12.78 38.70 41.52
N TYR A 259 13.85 37.91 41.45
CA TYR A 259 15.05 38.15 42.25
C TYR A 259 15.65 39.53 41.94
N GLN A 260 15.85 39.89 40.67
CA GLN A 260 16.44 41.16 40.26
C GLN A 260 15.61 42.38 40.72
N SER A 261 14.30 42.22 40.91
CA SER A 261 13.43 43.27 41.45
C SER A 261 13.54 43.45 42.97
N GLN A 262 13.96 42.42 43.70
CA GLN A 262 14.01 42.39 45.17
C GLN A 262 15.45 42.52 45.70
N GLY A 263 16.38 41.76 45.12
CA GLY A 263 17.79 41.68 45.49
C GLY A 263 18.65 42.75 44.80
N LYS A 264 19.47 43.43 45.59
CA LYS A 264 20.37 44.51 45.17
C LYS A 264 21.83 44.06 45.05
N SER A 265 22.16 42.86 45.49
CA SER A 265 23.53 42.31 45.39
C SER A 265 23.97 42.12 43.93
N GLN A 266 24.96 42.92 43.50
CA GLN A 266 25.58 42.80 42.17
C GLN A 266 26.31 41.46 41.97
N GLU A 267 26.86 40.88 43.03
CA GLU A 267 27.60 39.61 42.96
C GLU A 267 26.64 38.44 42.69
N LEU A 268 25.52 38.39 43.39
CA LEU A 268 24.49 37.36 43.20
C LEU A 268 23.77 37.51 41.86
N ASN A 269 23.47 38.75 41.42
CA ASN A 269 22.91 38.99 40.09
C ASN A 269 23.84 38.45 38.98
N ARG A 270 25.15 38.74 39.04
CA ARG A 270 26.11 38.19 38.07
C ARG A 270 26.14 36.67 38.06
N PHE A 271 26.04 36.04 39.23
CA PHE A 271 25.99 34.58 39.31
C PHE A 271 24.72 34.01 38.67
N ILE A 272 23.56 34.59 38.99
CA ILE A 272 22.27 34.17 38.44
C ILE A 272 22.26 34.34 36.92
N ASP A 273 22.67 35.50 36.42
CA ASP A 273 22.71 35.78 34.97
C ASP A 273 23.68 34.82 34.26
N ALA A 274 24.88 34.62 34.79
CA ALA A 274 25.87 33.71 34.19
C ALA A 274 25.41 32.25 34.25
N GLY A 275 24.79 31.84 35.36
CA GLY A 275 24.24 30.50 35.53
C GLY A 275 23.08 30.23 34.57
N PHE A 276 22.15 31.18 34.46
CA PHE A 276 21.01 31.10 33.56
C PHE A 276 21.43 31.08 32.10
N ASN A 277 22.34 31.97 31.69
CA ASN A 277 22.85 31.99 30.32
C ASN A 277 23.55 30.67 29.96
N LYS A 278 24.41 30.15 30.84
CA LYS A 278 25.07 28.85 30.64
C LYS A 278 24.07 27.70 30.52
N PHE A 279 23.04 27.69 31.37
CA PHE A 279 21.97 26.69 31.34
C PHE A 279 21.19 26.76 30.02
N SER A 280 20.77 27.97 29.62
CA SER A 280 20.06 28.22 28.37
C SER A 280 20.87 27.79 27.14
N ASP A 281 22.16 28.15 27.07
CA ASP A 281 23.05 27.77 25.99
C ASP A 281 23.19 26.25 25.85
N LYS A 282 23.34 25.54 26.97
CA LYS A 282 23.42 24.08 26.97
C LYS A 282 22.10 23.43 26.54
N LEU A 283 20.95 23.93 27.02
CA LEU A 283 19.65 23.42 26.59
C LEU A 283 19.43 23.62 25.09
N HIS A 284 19.80 24.78 24.56
CA HIS A 284 19.75 25.04 23.12
C HIS A 284 20.61 24.04 22.32
N LEU A 285 21.82 23.71 22.79
CA LEU A 285 22.66 22.68 22.15
C LEU A 285 22.00 21.29 22.17
N VAL A 286 21.37 20.92 23.28
CA VAL A 286 20.65 19.64 23.43
C VAL A 286 19.45 19.56 22.49
N LEU A 287 18.63 20.63 22.43
CA LEU A 287 17.48 20.73 21.54
C LEU A 287 17.90 20.71 20.07
N LYS A 288 18.96 21.46 19.72
CA LYS A 288 19.51 21.46 18.38
C LYS A 288 20.03 20.09 17.97
N ALA A 289 20.73 19.37 18.85
CA ALA A 289 21.19 18.02 18.57
C ALA A 289 20.03 17.04 18.34
N PHE A 290 18.88 17.24 18.98
CA PHE A 290 17.66 16.48 18.72
C PHE A 290 17.05 16.79 17.33
N VAL A 291 16.96 18.08 16.97
CA VAL A 291 16.49 18.54 15.65
C VAL A 291 17.40 18.04 14.53
N ASP A 292 18.73 18.12 14.72
CA ASP A 292 19.78 17.63 13.81
C ASP A 292 19.87 16.09 13.74
N GLN A 293 18.94 15.41 14.38
CA GLN A 293 18.78 13.97 14.38
C GLN A 293 19.88 13.16 15.11
N ARG A 294 20.69 13.82 15.93
CA ARG A 294 21.85 13.21 16.63
C ARG A 294 21.48 12.57 17.97
N LEU A 295 20.33 12.95 18.53
CA LEU A 295 19.81 12.42 19.80
C LEU A 295 18.42 11.78 19.62
N SER A 296 18.15 10.73 20.40
CA SER A 296 16.81 10.18 20.62
C SER A 296 16.03 11.02 21.63
N LEU A 297 14.69 11.01 21.57
CA LEU A 297 13.84 11.78 22.50
C LEU A 297 14.13 11.46 23.97
N GLU A 298 14.29 10.18 24.31
CA GLU A 298 14.60 9.72 25.68
C GLU A 298 15.91 10.33 26.20
N MET A 299 16.98 10.22 25.43
CA MET A 299 18.27 10.83 25.76
C MET A 299 18.16 12.36 25.89
N THR A 300 17.43 13.02 24.97
CA THR A 300 17.22 14.48 25.02
C THR A 300 16.53 14.90 26.31
N ILE A 301 15.45 14.22 26.71
CA ILE A 301 14.74 14.49 27.96
C ILE A 301 15.65 14.26 29.17
N SER A 302 16.44 13.18 29.15
CA SER A 302 17.39 12.90 30.23
C SER A 302 18.48 13.96 30.36
N LEU A 303 18.99 14.49 29.24
CA LEU A 303 19.98 15.58 29.23
C LEU A 303 19.37 16.89 29.72
N ILE A 304 18.16 17.25 29.28
CA ILE A 304 17.44 18.44 29.76
C ILE A 304 17.25 18.37 31.28
N ARG A 305 16.82 17.21 31.79
CA ARG A 305 16.68 16.96 33.22
C ARG A 305 18.01 17.14 33.95
N GLY A 306 19.08 16.54 33.43
CA GLY A 306 20.43 16.63 33.99
C GLY A 306 20.91 18.08 34.11
N GLU A 307 20.70 18.88 33.06
CA GLU A 307 21.07 20.30 33.05
C GLU A 307 20.26 21.12 34.06
N LEU A 308 18.96 20.83 34.21
CA LEU A 308 18.12 21.50 35.19
C LEU A 308 18.57 21.14 36.62
N VAL A 309 18.84 19.87 36.87
CA VAL A 309 19.38 19.39 38.16
C VAL A 309 20.72 20.05 38.48
N GLU A 310 21.64 20.14 37.51
CA GLU A 310 22.93 20.81 37.69
C GLU A 310 22.73 22.28 38.08
N TYR A 311 21.81 22.99 37.41
CA TYR A 311 21.54 24.39 37.70
C TYR A 311 20.95 24.61 39.10
N VAL A 312 19.97 23.80 39.51
CA VAL A 312 19.39 23.83 40.87
C VAL A 312 20.46 23.55 41.93
N ASN A 313 21.27 22.51 41.73
CA ASN A 313 22.32 22.13 42.68
C ASN A 313 23.38 23.22 42.83
N ASN A 314 23.76 23.88 41.72
CA ASN A 314 24.70 25.00 41.75
C ASN A 314 24.16 26.18 42.57
N ALA A 315 22.89 26.56 42.39
CA ALA A 315 22.26 27.63 43.18
C ALA A 315 22.26 27.30 44.68
N GLN A 316 21.87 26.09 45.07
CA GLN A 316 21.89 25.64 46.46
C GLN A 316 23.30 25.56 47.05
N ALA A 317 24.29 25.14 46.26
CA ALA A 317 25.69 25.07 46.69
C ALA A 317 26.28 26.44 46.99
N ILE A 318 25.93 27.46 46.19
CA ILE A 318 26.31 28.86 46.47
C ILE A 318 25.75 29.30 47.81
N ARG A 319 24.48 29.00 48.09
CA ARG A 319 23.88 29.34 49.39
C ARG A 319 24.63 28.70 50.56
N LYS A 320 24.96 27.40 50.45
CA LYS A 320 25.74 26.68 51.47
C LYS A 320 27.13 27.30 51.68
N LYS A 321 27.82 27.67 50.59
CA LYS A 321 29.13 28.34 50.66
C LYS A 321 29.04 29.73 51.30
N LEU A 322 28.01 30.51 50.98
CA LEU A 322 27.77 31.81 51.60
C LEU A 322 27.50 31.68 53.10
N ALA A 323 26.68 30.70 53.51
CA ALA A 323 26.43 30.41 54.92
C ALA A 323 27.73 30.02 55.67
N ALA A 324 28.57 29.18 55.07
CA ALA A 324 29.86 28.79 55.66
C ALA A 324 30.89 29.95 55.70
N SER A 325 30.77 30.94 54.81
CA SER A 325 31.69 32.08 54.73
C SER A 325 31.39 33.19 55.76
N GLN A 326 30.18 33.24 56.31
CA GLN A 326 29.79 34.21 57.35
C GLN A 326 30.58 34.03 58.67
N ASP A 327 31.20 32.86 58.88
CA ASP A 327 32.06 32.58 60.04
C ASP A 327 33.49 33.13 59.90
N THR A 328 33.88 33.63 58.72
CA THR A 328 35.23 34.16 58.48
C THR A 328 35.17 35.62 58.05
N ASN A 329 35.92 36.49 58.75
CA ASN A 329 36.01 37.96 58.60
C ASN A 329 36.46 38.48 57.20
N ARG A 330 36.34 37.69 56.13
CA ARG A 330 36.72 38.03 54.75
C ARG A 330 35.55 38.19 53.77
N ALA A 331 34.32 37.84 54.14
CA ALA A 331 33.18 38.05 53.25
C ALA A 331 32.70 39.52 53.33
N ARG A 332 32.67 40.22 52.18
CA ARG A 332 31.86 41.45 52.05
C ARG A 332 30.43 41.07 52.44
N SER A 333 29.84 41.78 53.39
CA SER A 333 28.52 41.47 53.92
C SER A 333 27.45 41.66 52.83
N ILE A 334 27.03 40.56 52.20
CA ILE A 334 25.77 40.53 51.44
C ILE A 334 24.65 40.80 52.45
N ALA A 335 23.70 41.68 52.10
CA ALA A 335 22.63 42.05 53.02
C ALA A 335 21.73 40.82 53.33
N PRO A 336 21.18 40.70 54.55
CA PRO A 336 20.26 39.61 54.90
C PRO A 336 19.07 39.51 53.94
N GLU A 337 18.53 40.65 53.50
CA GLU A 337 17.43 40.73 52.54
C GLU A 337 17.78 40.10 51.18
N ASP A 338 19.03 40.29 50.70
CA ASP A 338 19.51 39.68 49.46
C ASP A 338 19.65 38.16 49.58
N LEU A 339 20.02 37.66 50.77
CA LEU A 339 20.12 36.23 51.05
C LEU A 339 18.74 35.57 51.11
N GLU A 340 17.76 36.21 51.72
CA GLU A 340 16.36 35.74 51.74
C GLU A 340 15.76 35.71 50.33
N ALA A 341 15.98 36.77 49.54
CA ALA A 341 15.56 36.79 48.14
C ALA A 341 16.23 35.67 47.32
N PHE A 342 17.50 35.39 47.59
CA PHE A 342 18.22 34.30 46.92
C PHE A 342 17.70 32.91 47.34
N ASP A 343 17.34 32.74 48.62
CA ASP A 343 16.70 31.51 49.11
C ASP A 343 15.34 31.29 48.43
N ALA A 344 14.53 32.34 48.27
CA ALA A 344 13.27 32.28 47.53
C ALA A 344 13.50 31.87 46.07
N PHE A 345 14.50 32.44 45.40
CA PHE A 345 14.91 32.07 44.05
C PHE A 345 15.31 30.59 43.95
N ALA A 346 16.21 30.12 44.82
CA ALA A 346 16.67 28.73 44.81
C ALA A 346 15.51 27.74 45.06
N ASN A 347 14.60 28.08 45.97
CA ASN A 347 13.40 27.27 46.24
C ASN A 347 12.45 27.25 45.03
N GLN A 348 12.29 28.37 44.32
CA GLN A 348 11.50 28.40 43.10
C GLN A 348 12.08 27.49 42.00
N LEU A 349 13.40 27.44 41.84
CA LEU A 349 14.04 26.51 40.92
C LEU A 349 13.77 25.04 41.27
N VAL A 350 13.74 24.69 42.56
CA VAL A 350 13.38 23.34 43.01
C VAL A 350 11.93 23.02 42.62
N SER A 351 11.00 23.96 42.81
CA SER A 351 9.60 23.79 42.44
C SER A 351 9.43 23.58 40.92
N ILE A 352 10.13 24.35 40.09
CA ILE A 352 10.12 24.20 38.62
C ILE A 352 10.61 22.80 38.24
N ARG A 353 11.74 22.38 38.81
CA ARG A 353 12.29 21.03 38.59
C ARG A 353 11.28 19.94 38.94
N GLN A 354 10.60 20.06 40.08
CA GLN A 354 9.61 19.07 40.54
C GLN A 354 8.33 19.05 39.69
N LEU A 355 7.94 20.20 39.14
CA LEU A 355 6.78 20.31 38.25
C LEU A 355 7.04 19.63 36.91
N VAL A 356 8.24 19.81 36.35
CA VAL A 356 8.60 19.26 35.03
C VAL A 356 9.12 17.83 35.13
N PHE A 357 9.97 17.54 36.11
CA PHE A 357 10.58 16.22 36.35
C PHE A 357 10.32 15.80 37.79
N TYR A 358 9.14 15.20 38.00
CA TYR A 358 8.75 14.68 39.32
C TYR A 358 9.78 13.65 39.79
N GLU A 359 10.44 13.97 40.90
CA GLU A 359 11.40 13.12 41.59
C GLU A 359 10.72 12.59 42.85
N ASP A 360 10.62 11.27 42.95
CA ASP A 360 10.06 10.65 44.14
C ASP A 360 11.01 10.77 45.35
N PRO A 361 10.56 10.42 46.57
CA PRO A 361 11.41 10.45 47.75
C PRO A 361 12.61 9.50 47.73
N GLN A 362 12.65 8.54 46.78
CA GLN A 362 13.76 7.61 46.59
C GLN A 362 14.77 8.12 45.56
N GLY A 363 14.50 9.27 44.91
CA GLY A 363 15.36 9.87 43.89
C GLY A 363 15.09 9.36 42.47
N GLU A 364 13.97 8.67 42.25
CA GLU A 364 13.58 8.15 40.94
C GLU A 364 12.58 9.06 40.22
N TYR A 365 12.76 9.19 38.90
CA TYR A 365 11.94 10.06 38.04
C TYR A 365 10.87 9.27 37.29
N HIS A 366 9.61 9.39 37.70
CA HIS A 366 8.53 8.52 37.22
C HIS A 366 7.75 9.07 36.02
N ASN A 367 7.75 10.39 35.80
CA ASN A 367 6.93 11.03 34.77
C ASN A 367 7.57 11.06 33.36
N THR A 368 8.75 10.46 33.19
CA THR A 368 9.49 10.50 31.90
C THR A 368 8.69 9.84 30.77
N ASN A 369 8.02 8.72 31.06
CA ASN A 369 7.19 8.01 30.08
C ASN A 369 5.94 8.82 29.68
N GLU A 370 5.35 9.54 30.62
CA GLU A 370 4.21 10.41 30.36
C GLU A 370 4.61 11.60 29.49
N LEU A 371 5.76 12.21 29.76
CA LEU A 371 6.31 13.29 28.94
C LEU A 371 6.59 12.82 27.51
N ILE A 372 7.19 11.64 27.34
CA ILE A 372 7.40 11.04 26.01
C ILE A 372 6.07 10.88 25.28
N GLN A 373 5.03 10.38 25.95
CA GLN A 373 3.69 10.20 25.37
C GLN A 373 3.02 11.52 24.97
N GLN A 374 3.24 12.59 25.74
CA GLN A 374 2.69 13.91 25.42
C GLN A 374 3.44 14.61 24.27
N LEU A 375 4.75 14.37 24.18
CA LEU A 375 5.61 15.01 23.19
C LEU A 375 5.53 14.35 21.82
N GLN A 376 5.44 13.01 21.78
CA GLN A 376 5.42 12.24 20.55
C GLN A 376 3.98 12.04 20.05
N PRO A 377 3.57 12.68 18.95
CA PRO A 377 2.22 12.48 18.43
C PRO A 377 2.08 11.08 17.83
N SER A 378 0.93 10.48 18.08
CA SER A 378 0.53 9.22 17.45
C SER A 378 0.25 9.39 15.96
N VAL A 379 0.27 8.29 15.20
CA VAL A 379 0.01 8.33 13.75
C VAL A 379 -1.37 8.91 13.43
N ALA A 380 -2.41 8.63 14.25
CA ALA A 380 -3.72 9.24 14.02
C ALA A 380 -3.72 10.75 14.30
N GLN A 381 -2.99 11.24 15.30
CA GLN A 381 -2.84 12.69 15.50
C GLN A 381 -2.14 13.35 14.31
N VAL A 382 -1.14 12.68 13.74
CA VAL A 382 -0.44 13.15 12.54
C VAL A 382 -1.37 13.16 11.33
N MET A 383 -2.11 12.07 11.09
CA MET A 383 -3.07 12.01 9.98
C MET A 383 -4.23 12.99 10.14
N LYS A 384 -4.68 13.22 11.38
CA LYS A 384 -5.66 14.25 11.72
C LYS A 384 -5.15 15.63 11.36
N ALA A 385 -3.89 15.92 11.70
CA ALA A 385 -3.24 17.18 11.32
C ALA A 385 -3.17 17.36 9.80
N PHE A 386 -2.87 16.30 9.03
CA PHE A 386 -2.90 16.37 7.56
C PHE A 386 -4.30 16.55 6.97
N ARG A 387 -5.31 15.92 7.60
CA ARG A 387 -6.71 16.06 7.19
C ARG A 387 -7.24 17.47 7.46
N SER A 388 -6.84 18.09 8.56
CA SER A 388 -7.30 19.41 8.99
C SER A 388 -6.38 20.56 8.55
N ASP A 389 -5.50 20.36 7.57
CA ASP A 389 -4.52 21.36 7.11
C ASP A 389 -3.76 22.04 8.28
N LEU A 390 -3.32 21.26 9.27
CA LEU A 390 -2.59 21.68 10.46
C LEU A 390 -3.32 22.61 11.46
N GLN A 391 -4.64 22.76 11.38
CA GLN A 391 -5.42 23.61 12.32
C GLN A 391 -5.11 23.39 13.81
N ASP A 392 -4.96 22.14 14.25
CA ASP A 392 -4.62 21.82 15.66
C ASP A 392 -3.20 22.32 16.03
N VAL A 393 -2.24 22.20 15.10
CA VAL A 393 -0.86 22.69 15.27
C VAL A 393 -0.84 24.21 15.28
N ASP A 394 -1.61 24.85 14.40
CA ASP A 394 -1.78 26.31 14.37
C ASP A 394 -2.37 26.85 15.65
N GLN A 395 -3.35 26.15 16.23
CA GLN A 395 -3.93 26.57 17.49
C GLN A 395 -2.90 26.52 18.62
N LYS A 396 -2.12 25.43 18.70
CA LYS A 396 -1.07 25.28 19.71
C LYS A 396 0.03 26.32 19.53
N TYR A 397 0.47 26.55 18.30
CA TYR A 397 1.48 27.55 17.96
C TYR A 397 0.99 28.97 18.25
N ARG A 398 -0.27 29.31 17.90
CA ARG A 398 -0.84 30.64 18.22
C ARG A 398 -0.83 30.95 19.71
N ARG A 399 -1.24 29.97 20.54
CA ARG A 399 -1.18 30.11 22.01
C ARG A 399 0.24 30.41 22.50
N PHE A 400 1.23 29.74 21.91
CA PHE A 400 2.64 30.01 22.21
C PHE A 400 3.05 31.42 21.76
N THR A 401 2.71 31.84 20.52
CA THR A 401 3.08 33.17 20.00
C THR A 401 2.45 34.33 20.75
N ASP A 402 1.30 34.12 21.39
CA ASP A 402 0.60 35.12 22.19
C ASP A 402 1.19 35.32 23.61
N SER A 403 2.19 34.52 23.98
CA SER A 403 2.91 34.63 25.26
C SER A 403 3.50 36.03 25.49
N GLU A 404 3.37 36.53 26.72
CA GLU A 404 3.91 37.83 27.15
C GLU A 404 5.43 37.91 26.97
N SER A 405 6.12 36.79 27.19
CA SER A 405 7.56 36.63 27.03
C SER A 405 8.02 36.96 25.60
N LEU A 406 7.30 36.45 24.59
CA LEU A 406 7.54 36.74 23.16
C LEU A 406 7.28 38.19 22.78
N ARG A 407 6.23 38.80 23.34
CA ARG A 407 5.89 40.20 23.08
C ARG A 407 6.96 41.15 23.61
N SER A 408 7.62 40.76 24.70
CA SER A 408 8.67 41.57 25.33
C SER A 408 10.02 41.51 24.59
N ASN A 409 10.39 40.36 24.02
CA ASN A 409 11.65 40.21 23.28
C ASN A 409 11.53 39.21 22.09
N PRO A 410 11.12 39.68 20.90
CA PRO A 410 10.87 38.80 19.75
C PRO A 410 12.13 38.23 19.07
N ASN A 411 13.34 38.73 19.42
CA ASN A 411 14.60 38.31 18.80
C ASN A 411 15.38 37.27 19.63
N LEU A 412 14.76 36.73 20.68
CA LEU A 412 15.40 35.77 21.55
C LEU A 412 15.56 34.42 20.81
N SER A 413 16.79 33.88 20.81
CA SER A 413 17.23 32.79 19.92
C SER A 413 16.31 31.56 19.94
N GLY A 414 15.85 31.11 21.10
CA GLY A 414 14.97 29.94 21.23
C GLY A 414 13.61 30.09 20.52
N TYR A 415 13.07 31.31 20.47
CA TYR A 415 11.80 31.56 19.79
C TYR A 415 11.93 31.55 18.27
N GLN A 416 13.07 32.02 17.74
CA GLN A 416 13.34 31.99 16.30
C GLN A 416 13.43 30.55 15.77
N GLU A 417 13.97 29.62 16.56
CA GLU A 417 14.03 28.21 16.19
C GLU A 417 12.64 27.57 16.11
N ILE A 418 11.76 27.90 17.05
CA ILE A 418 10.37 27.41 17.06
C ILE A 418 9.61 27.95 15.85
N ILE A 419 9.77 29.23 15.52
CA ILE A 419 9.18 29.85 14.33
C ILE A 419 9.70 29.17 13.06
N ALA A 420 11.02 28.92 12.95
CA ALA A 420 11.62 28.25 11.81
C ALA A 420 11.07 26.83 11.63
N LEU A 421 11.01 26.06 12.72
CA LEU A 421 10.51 24.69 12.70
C LEU A 421 9.01 24.62 12.38
N TYR A 422 8.20 25.54 12.92
CA TYR A 422 6.78 25.66 12.59
C TYR A 422 6.58 25.94 11.08
N ASN A 423 7.37 26.86 10.51
CA ASN A 423 7.31 27.20 9.09
C ASN A 423 7.74 26.03 8.20
N GLU A 424 8.73 25.25 8.62
CA GLU A 424 9.15 24.03 7.92
C GLU A 424 8.06 22.96 7.92
N ILE A 425 7.43 22.72 9.08
CA ILE A 425 6.31 21.77 9.21
C ILE A 425 5.15 22.19 8.30
N HIS A 426 4.83 23.48 8.28
CA HIS A 426 3.80 24.03 7.39
C HIS A 426 4.12 23.81 5.92
N ARG A 427 5.36 24.07 5.51
CA ARG A 427 5.80 23.88 4.13
C ARG A 427 5.66 22.41 3.71
N ASP A 428 6.12 21.48 4.54
CA ASP A 428 6.05 20.05 4.25
C ASP A 428 4.59 19.58 4.17
N ALA A 429 3.75 19.99 5.12
CA ALA A 429 2.33 19.65 5.11
C ALA A 429 1.61 20.22 3.90
N GLN A 430 1.91 21.46 3.49
CA GLN A 430 1.32 22.05 2.29
C GLN A 430 1.74 21.31 1.02
N GLN A 431 3.00 20.87 0.90
CA GLN A 431 3.46 20.08 -0.25
C GLN A 431 2.76 18.72 -0.33
N ILE A 432 2.62 18.05 0.82
CA ILE A 432 1.89 16.78 0.95
C ILE A 432 0.42 16.99 0.59
N ALA A 433 -0.21 18.02 1.17
CA ALA A 433 -1.60 18.39 0.93
C ALA A 433 -1.87 18.67 -0.56
N GLN A 434 -1.08 19.51 -1.20
CA GLN A 434 -1.27 19.86 -2.62
C GLN A 434 -1.11 18.65 -3.55
N THR A 435 -0.37 17.62 -3.12
CA THR A 435 -0.18 16.40 -3.91
C THR A 435 -1.31 15.40 -3.68
N LEU A 436 -1.78 15.22 -2.43
CA LEU A 436 -2.72 14.16 -2.08
C LEU A 436 -4.18 14.57 -2.31
N PRO A 437 -4.95 13.73 -3.03
CA PRO A 437 -6.41 13.83 -3.07
C PRO A 437 -7.01 13.92 -1.67
N PHE A 438 -8.04 14.74 -1.49
CA PHE A 438 -8.68 14.94 -0.20
C PHE A 438 -9.26 13.64 0.35
N SER A 439 -9.82 12.81 -0.53
CA SER A 439 -10.39 11.51 -0.18
C SER A 439 -9.36 10.51 0.35
N VAL A 440 -8.11 10.57 -0.12
CA VAL A 440 -6.99 9.78 0.42
C VAL A 440 -6.66 10.25 1.82
N ARG A 441 -6.63 11.57 2.08
CA ARG A 441 -6.39 12.09 3.43
C ARG A 441 -7.47 11.61 4.41
N VAL A 442 -8.73 11.63 3.99
CA VAL A 442 -9.86 11.09 4.78
C VAL A 442 -9.69 9.59 5.04
N SER A 443 -9.37 8.83 3.99
CA SER A 443 -9.17 7.38 4.09
C SER A 443 -8.02 7.04 5.03
N LEU A 444 -6.86 7.66 4.84
CA LEU A 444 -5.69 7.45 5.70
C LEU A 444 -5.94 7.88 7.14
N ASN A 445 -6.67 8.98 7.39
CA ASN A 445 -7.08 9.35 8.74
C ASN A 445 -7.96 8.26 9.38
N ALA A 446 -8.96 7.77 8.66
CA ALA A 446 -9.84 6.72 9.16
C ALA A 446 -9.09 5.39 9.40
N LEU A 447 -8.07 5.07 8.60
CA LEU A 447 -7.20 3.92 8.81
C LEU A 447 -6.30 4.10 10.03
N ALA A 448 -5.77 5.31 10.26
CA ALA A 448 -4.98 5.62 11.44
C ALA A 448 -5.80 5.53 12.73
N ASP A 449 -7.04 6.03 12.71
CA ASP A 449 -7.99 5.89 13.83
C ASP A 449 -8.24 4.41 14.16
N ARG A 450 -8.39 3.55 13.13
CA ARG A 450 -8.54 2.09 13.33
C ARG A 450 -7.29 1.42 13.88
N ALA A 451 -6.12 1.83 13.43
CA ALA A 451 -4.84 1.28 13.91
C ALA A 451 -4.66 1.48 15.43
N GLN A 452 -5.17 2.59 15.98
CA GLN A 452 -5.14 2.87 17.42
C GLN A 452 -6.10 2.01 18.26
N ILE A 453 -7.19 1.51 17.67
CA ILE A 453 -8.26 0.79 18.37
C ILE A 453 -7.92 -0.71 18.58
N ASN A 454 -6.80 -1.20 18.05
CA ASN A 454 -6.33 -2.59 18.23
C ASN A 454 -5.17 -2.73 19.26
N PRO A 455 -5.29 -2.30 20.54
CA PRO A 455 -4.21 -2.42 21.53
C PRO A 455 -4.08 -3.84 22.13
N THR A 456 -4.76 -4.86 21.61
CA THR A 456 -4.89 -6.17 22.26
C THR A 456 -3.63 -7.06 22.24
N GLN A 457 -2.52 -6.64 21.63
CA GLN A 457 -1.30 -7.48 21.54
C GLN A 457 0.00 -6.89 22.11
N ALA A 458 0.04 -5.62 22.54
CA ALA A 458 1.25 -5.03 23.11
C ALA A 458 1.32 -5.25 24.63
N LYS A 459 1.69 -6.47 25.05
CA LYS A 459 2.20 -6.72 26.41
C LYS A 459 3.65 -6.20 26.47
N GLY A 460 3.80 -4.92 26.80
CA GLY A 460 5.09 -4.28 27.03
C GLY A 460 4.93 -2.77 27.07
N GLU A 461 5.14 -2.17 28.24
CA GLU A 461 5.33 -0.73 28.34
C GLU A 461 6.63 -0.38 27.59
N VAL A 462 6.57 0.65 26.74
CA VAL A 462 7.69 1.19 25.92
C VAL A 462 7.96 0.45 24.59
N ARG A 463 7.16 0.77 23.55
CA ARG A 463 7.57 1.03 22.14
C ARG A 463 6.41 1.38 21.16
N ARG A 464 5.34 2.03 21.65
CA ARG A 464 4.10 2.26 20.87
C ARG A 464 4.26 3.03 19.57
N ALA A 465 5.18 3.98 19.42
CA ALA A 465 5.25 4.76 18.17
C ALA A 465 5.73 3.96 16.95
N GLN A 466 6.59 2.96 17.16
CA GLN A 466 6.97 2.00 16.12
C GLN A 466 5.82 1.03 15.86
N ASP A 467 5.14 0.59 16.92
CA ASP A 467 4.00 -0.33 16.84
C ASP A 467 2.80 0.31 16.12
N ASP A 468 2.47 1.57 16.43
CA ASP A 468 1.40 2.36 15.82
C ASP A 468 1.63 2.52 14.31
N LEU A 469 2.88 2.78 13.91
CA LEU A 469 3.24 2.89 12.50
C LEU A 469 3.14 1.54 11.77
N TYR A 470 3.53 0.45 12.42
CA TYR A 470 3.40 -0.90 11.87
C TYR A 470 1.92 -1.30 11.72
N GLN A 471 1.08 -1.04 12.73
CA GLN A 471 -0.36 -1.31 12.66
C GLN A 471 -1.03 -0.44 11.60
N PHE A 472 -0.62 0.82 11.48
CA PHE A 472 -1.11 1.70 10.43
C PHE A 472 -0.75 1.19 9.04
N LYS A 473 0.51 0.77 8.81
CA LYS A 473 0.95 0.13 7.57
C LYS A 473 0.06 -1.07 7.24
N THR A 474 -0.19 -1.94 8.21
CA THR A 474 -1.05 -3.13 8.05
C THR A 474 -2.48 -2.76 7.64
N GLU A 475 -3.06 -1.70 8.19
CA GLU A 475 -4.39 -1.24 7.79
C GLU A 475 -4.41 -0.63 6.37
N VAL A 476 -3.31 0.01 5.94
CA VAL A 476 -3.12 0.46 4.55
C VAL A 476 -3.01 -0.72 3.59
N GLU A 477 -2.29 -1.78 3.94
CA GLU A 477 -2.19 -3.01 3.16
C GLU A 477 -3.57 -3.63 2.93
N LYS A 478 -4.34 -3.84 4.02
CA LYS A 478 -5.72 -4.36 3.93
C LYS A 478 -6.66 -3.45 3.13
N TRP A 479 -6.45 -2.13 3.18
CA TRP A 479 -7.24 -1.18 2.39
C TRP A 479 -6.93 -1.28 0.89
N PHE A 480 -5.66 -1.42 0.54
CA PHE A 480 -5.21 -1.66 -0.83
C PHE A 480 -5.76 -2.99 -1.37
N ASP A 481 -5.58 -4.10 -0.65
CA ASP A 481 -6.04 -5.43 -1.06
C ASP A 481 -7.54 -5.46 -1.34
N ARG A 482 -8.35 -4.97 -0.39
CA ARG A 482 -9.82 -4.86 -0.57
C ARG A 482 -10.23 -3.99 -1.76
N SER A 483 -9.38 -3.05 -2.15
CA SER A 483 -9.65 -2.18 -3.28
C SER A 483 -9.24 -2.82 -4.60
N MET A 484 -8.13 -3.55 -4.63
CA MET A 484 -7.70 -4.33 -5.79
C MET A 484 -8.66 -5.49 -6.06
N GLU A 485 -9.16 -6.17 -5.03
CA GLU A 485 -10.16 -7.24 -5.17
C GLU A 485 -11.43 -6.72 -5.88
N ARG A 486 -11.94 -5.55 -5.44
CA ARG A 486 -13.11 -4.88 -6.04
C ARG A 486 -12.83 -4.39 -7.46
N ALA A 487 -11.68 -3.77 -7.70
CA ALA A 487 -11.33 -3.21 -9.00
C ALA A 487 -11.06 -4.31 -10.05
N SER A 488 -10.57 -5.48 -9.63
CA SER A 488 -10.22 -6.61 -10.52
C SER A 488 -11.42 -7.21 -11.27
N GLY A 489 -12.66 -6.90 -10.88
CA GLY A 489 -13.87 -7.49 -11.46
C GLY A 489 -14.03 -7.23 -12.96
N VAL A 490 -13.72 -6.01 -13.44
CA VAL A 490 -13.83 -5.66 -14.87
C VAL A 490 -12.79 -6.42 -15.69
N TYR A 491 -11.55 -6.48 -15.22
CA TYR A 491 -10.51 -7.30 -15.83
C TYR A 491 -10.91 -8.77 -15.90
N LYS A 492 -11.36 -9.36 -14.78
CA LYS A 492 -11.80 -10.77 -14.72
C LYS A 492 -12.91 -11.07 -15.72
N ARG A 493 -13.86 -10.14 -15.93
CA ARG A 493 -14.94 -10.30 -16.92
C ARG A 493 -14.43 -10.21 -18.36
N ASN A 494 -13.58 -9.24 -18.66
CA ASN A 494 -13.03 -9.05 -20.00
C ASN A 494 -12.09 -10.22 -20.38
N ALA A 495 -11.26 -10.68 -19.44
CA ALA A 495 -10.38 -11.82 -19.61
C ALA A 495 -11.17 -13.11 -19.93
N LYS A 496 -12.31 -13.35 -19.29
CA LYS A 496 -13.21 -14.47 -19.63
C LYS A 496 -13.75 -14.38 -21.06
N GLY A 497 -14.16 -13.19 -21.51
CA GLY A 497 -14.63 -12.97 -22.87
C GLY A 497 -13.54 -13.21 -23.92
N VAL A 498 -12.33 -12.70 -23.67
CA VAL A 498 -11.16 -12.92 -24.53
C VAL A 498 -10.76 -14.39 -24.54
N GLY A 499 -10.74 -15.05 -23.38
CA GLY A 499 -10.47 -16.49 -23.25
C GLY A 499 -11.46 -17.34 -24.04
N PHE A 500 -12.75 -16.96 -24.08
CA PHE A 500 -13.74 -17.62 -24.92
C PHE A 500 -13.45 -17.45 -26.43
N LEU A 501 -13.10 -16.24 -26.87
CA LEU A 501 -12.74 -16.00 -28.28
C LEU A 501 -11.48 -16.76 -28.70
N ILE A 502 -10.47 -16.81 -27.82
CA ILE A 502 -9.26 -17.61 -28.03
C ILE A 502 -9.62 -19.09 -28.12
N GLY A 503 -10.40 -19.59 -27.16
CA GLY A 503 -10.84 -20.99 -27.13
C GLY A 503 -11.63 -21.38 -28.38
N LEU A 504 -12.55 -20.53 -28.84
CA LEU A 504 -13.29 -20.75 -30.09
C LEU A 504 -12.37 -20.73 -31.31
N THR A 505 -11.40 -19.81 -31.35
CA THR A 505 -10.42 -19.73 -32.44
C THR A 505 -9.54 -20.99 -32.48
N ILE A 506 -9.07 -21.47 -31.32
CA ILE A 506 -8.33 -22.73 -31.20
C ILE A 506 -9.20 -23.90 -31.64
N ALA A 507 -10.46 -23.96 -31.21
CA ALA A 507 -11.37 -25.05 -31.60
C ALA A 507 -11.56 -25.13 -33.12
N LEU A 508 -11.71 -23.98 -33.79
CA LEU A 508 -11.82 -23.92 -35.25
C LEU A 508 -10.49 -24.26 -35.94
N ALA A 509 -9.38 -23.67 -35.49
CA ALA A 509 -8.06 -23.88 -36.08
C ALA A 509 -7.61 -25.35 -35.95
N ALA A 510 -7.80 -25.94 -34.78
CA ALA A 510 -7.47 -27.33 -34.49
C ALA A 510 -8.56 -28.32 -34.93
N ASN A 511 -9.66 -27.86 -35.53
CA ASN A 511 -10.84 -28.67 -35.85
C ASN A 511 -11.29 -29.57 -34.68
N ALA A 512 -11.32 -29.00 -33.48
CA ALA A 512 -11.67 -29.72 -32.25
C ALA A 512 -13.19 -29.82 -32.13
N ASP A 513 -13.81 -30.84 -32.73
CA ASP A 513 -15.23 -31.14 -32.54
C ASP A 513 -15.42 -32.13 -31.37
N THR A 514 -16.05 -31.68 -30.27
CA THR A 514 -16.31 -32.52 -29.08
C THR A 514 -16.98 -33.84 -29.42
N ILE A 515 -17.95 -33.81 -30.33
CA ILE A 515 -18.76 -34.97 -30.70
C ILE A 515 -17.87 -35.98 -31.43
N HIS A 516 -17.04 -35.49 -32.36
CA HIS A 516 -16.08 -36.33 -33.09
C HIS A 516 -15.03 -36.93 -32.16
N ILE A 517 -14.44 -36.12 -31.28
CA ILE A 517 -13.41 -36.56 -30.32
C ILE A 517 -13.97 -37.68 -29.43
N ALA A 518 -15.17 -37.48 -28.86
CA ALA A 518 -15.81 -38.49 -28.01
C ALA A 518 -16.09 -39.80 -28.76
N GLN A 519 -16.56 -39.72 -30.01
CA GLN A 519 -16.82 -40.91 -30.84
C GLN A 519 -15.53 -41.66 -31.19
N ARG A 520 -14.44 -40.95 -31.51
CA ARG A 520 -13.11 -41.54 -31.77
C ARG A 520 -12.56 -42.24 -30.53
N LEU A 521 -12.67 -41.62 -29.35
CA LEU A 521 -12.23 -42.21 -28.08
C LEU A 521 -13.04 -43.45 -27.70
N ALA A 522 -14.34 -43.44 -27.97
CA ALA A 522 -15.20 -44.61 -27.74
C ALA A 522 -14.85 -45.77 -28.68
N SER A 523 -14.52 -45.47 -29.94
CA SER A 523 -14.30 -46.48 -30.98
C SER A 523 -12.90 -47.08 -30.97
N SER A 524 -11.87 -46.32 -30.55
CA SER A 524 -10.47 -46.75 -30.59
C SER A 524 -9.93 -47.13 -29.21
N THR A 525 -9.57 -48.41 -29.03
CA THR A 525 -9.01 -48.90 -27.75
C THR A 525 -7.58 -48.42 -27.53
N THR A 526 -6.74 -48.39 -28.58
CA THR A 526 -5.33 -47.97 -28.49
C THR A 526 -5.17 -46.52 -28.06
N LEU A 527 -5.88 -45.59 -28.72
CA LEU A 527 -5.85 -44.17 -28.38
C LEU A 527 -6.37 -43.89 -26.97
N ARG A 528 -7.47 -44.56 -26.58
CA ARG A 528 -8.04 -44.42 -25.24
C ARG A 528 -7.06 -44.89 -24.17
N GLN A 529 -6.41 -46.04 -24.34
CA GLN A 529 -5.41 -46.55 -23.38
C GLN A 529 -4.19 -45.63 -23.28
N ALA A 530 -3.69 -45.12 -24.41
CA ALA A 530 -2.58 -44.16 -24.42
C ALA A 530 -2.92 -42.88 -23.63
N LEU A 531 -4.07 -42.25 -23.91
CA LEU A 531 -4.49 -41.03 -23.21
C LEU A 531 -4.74 -41.26 -21.71
N VAL A 532 -5.33 -42.40 -21.35
CA VAL A 532 -5.54 -42.74 -19.94
C VAL A 532 -4.20 -42.95 -19.21
N SER A 533 -3.21 -43.55 -19.86
CA SER A 533 -1.87 -43.71 -19.27
C SER A 533 -1.16 -42.37 -19.07
N SER A 534 -1.23 -41.46 -20.06
CA SER A 534 -0.70 -40.10 -19.91
C SER A 534 -1.43 -39.31 -18.81
N ALA A 535 -2.75 -39.49 -18.66
CA ALA A 535 -3.52 -38.84 -17.61
C ALA A 535 -3.10 -39.27 -16.19
N GLU A 536 -2.73 -40.53 -15.99
CA GLU A 536 -2.18 -41.01 -14.72
C GLU A 536 -0.85 -40.33 -14.40
N ILE A 537 0.05 -40.21 -15.39
CA ILE A 537 1.34 -39.53 -15.23
C ILE A 537 1.13 -38.06 -14.87
N VAL A 538 0.25 -37.36 -15.60
CA VAL A 538 -0.06 -35.94 -15.38
C VAL A 538 -0.60 -35.70 -13.96
N THR A 539 -1.52 -36.54 -13.48
CA THR A 539 -2.15 -36.35 -12.16
C THR A 539 -1.24 -36.72 -11.00
N GLN A 540 -0.29 -37.65 -11.19
CA GLN A 540 0.62 -38.11 -10.14
C GLN A 540 1.93 -37.30 -10.06
N SER A 541 2.41 -36.79 -11.20
CA SER A 541 3.77 -36.24 -11.32
C SER A 541 3.82 -34.74 -11.59
N CYS A 542 2.75 -34.14 -12.11
CA CYS A 542 2.76 -32.73 -12.49
C CYS A 542 2.09 -31.81 -11.46
N PRO A 543 2.67 -30.62 -11.19
CA PRO A 543 2.00 -29.61 -10.39
C PRO A 543 0.78 -29.04 -11.10
N ARG A 544 -0.15 -28.49 -10.32
CA ARG A 544 -1.41 -27.94 -10.82
C ARG A 544 -1.15 -26.66 -11.65
N PRO A 545 -1.70 -26.53 -12.87
CA PRO A 545 -1.63 -25.30 -13.64
C PRO A 545 -2.36 -24.13 -12.95
N ILE A 546 -1.80 -22.93 -13.03
CA ILE A 546 -2.41 -21.70 -12.50
C ILE A 546 -3.51 -21.21 -13.47
N SER A 547 -4.58 -20.65 -12.92
CA SER A 547 -5.68 -20.11 -13.72
C SER A 547 -5.37 -18.67 -14.17
N PRO A 548 -5.41 -18.36 -15.49
CA PRO A 548 -5.11 -17.01 -15.98
C PRO A 548 -6.15 -15.97 -15.55
N THR A 549 -7.33 -16.40 -15.06
CA THR A 549 -8.38 -15.49 -14.58
C THR A 549 -8.22 -15.09 -13.10
N ASN A 550 -7.24 -15.65 -12.38
CA ASN A 550 -6.99 -15.28 -10.98
C ASN A 550 -5.51 -14.96 -10.70
N PRO A 551 -5.03 -13.76 -11.08
CA PRO A 551 -3.72 -13.24 -10.67
C PRO A 551 -3.53 -13.12 -9.16
N GLU A 552 -4.64 -13.14 -8.40
CA GLU A 552 -4.70 -12.80 -6.97
C GLU A 552 -4.35 -14.00 -6.06
N ALA A 553 -4.00 -15.15 -6.66
CA ALA A 553 -3.50 -16.33 -5.95
C ALA A 553 -1.99 -16.53 -6.17
N ALA A 554 -1.19 -15.49 -5.97
CA ALA A 554 0.06 -15.74 -5.24
C ALA A 554 -0.35 -16.02 -3.78
N PRO A 555 0.27 -16.96 -3.07
CA PRO A 555 -0.25 -17.39 -1.78
C PRO A 555 -0.24 -16.22 -0.80
N ALA A 556 -1.43 -15.73 -0.44
CA ALA A 556 -1.66 -15.07 0.85
C ALA A 556 -1.66 -16.13 1.99
N THR A 557 -0.84 -17.17 1.88
CA THR A 557 -0.47 -17.96 3.05
C THR A 557 0.75 -17.26 3.64
N ASN A 558 0.50 -16.39 4.61
CA ASN A 558 1.42 -16.31 5.74
C ASN A 558 1.79 -17.76 6.10
N PRO A 559 3.08 -18.12 6.24
CA PRO A 559 3.41 -19.37 6.89
C PRO A 559 2.68 -19.36 8.23
N GLU A 560 1.82 -20.36 8.42
CA GLU A 560 1.21 -20.68 9.71
C GLU A 560 2.32 -20.56 10.77
N PRO A 561 2.10 -19.87 11.91
CA PRO A 561 3.16 -19.68 12.89
C PRO A 561 3.68 -21.05 13.28
N VAL A 562 4.91 -21.35 12.87
CA VAL A 562 5.62 -22.56 13.29
C VAL A 562 5.54 -22.55 14.82
N PRO A 563 4.96 -23.59 15.46
CA PRO A 563 5.04 -23.69 16.90
C PRO A 563 6.51 -23.65 17.26
N ALA A 564 6.90 -22.69 18.12
CA ALA A 564 8.27 -22.54 18.56
C ALA A 564 8.83 -23.93 18.96
N PRO A 565 10.02 -24.32 18.49
CA PRO A 565 10.62 -25.57 18.92
C PRO A 565 10.72 -25.53 20.44
N GLU A 566 10.12 -26.52 21.09
CA GLU A 566 10.22 -26.75 22.52
C GLU A 566 11.72 -26.83 22.88
N VAL A 567 12.21 -25.82 23.60
CA VAL A 567 13.61 -25.74 24.02
C VAL A 567 13.87 -26.87 25.00
N ALA A 568 14.51 -27.94 24.53
CA ALA A 568 15.12 -28.92 25.42
C ALA A 568 16.18 -28.21 26.30
N PRO A 569 16.24 -28.50 27.61
CA PRO A 569 17.17 -27.83 28.52
C PRO A 569 18.64 -28.08 28.10
N PRO A 570 19.53 -27.08 28.28
CA PRO A 570 20.87 -27.15 27.73
C PRO A 570 21.76 -28.14 28.49
N VAL A 571 22.43 -29.02 27.73
CA VAL A 571 23.57 -29.81 28.19
C VAL A 571 24.80 -28.90 28.24
N ILE A 572 25.41 -28.77 29.42
CA ILE A 572 26.61 -27.97 29.66
C ILE A 572 27.86 -28.77 29.21
N PRO A 573 28.67 -28.31 28.25
CA PRO A 573 30.02 -28.84 28.04
C PRO A 573 31.02 -28.16 29.01
N PRO A 574 32.09 -28.87 29.44
CA PRO A 574 33.02 -28.35 30.44
C PRO A 574 33.97 -27.29 29.84
N ALA A 575 34.32 -26.32 30.68
CA ALA A 575 35.16 -25.18 30.38
C ALA A 575 36.60 -25.56 29.98
N PRO A 576 37.23 -24.83 29.04
CA PRO A 576 38.67 -24.80 28.91
C PRO A 576 39.29 -23.62 29.67
N GLU A 577 40.53 -23.88 30.07
CA GLU A 577 41.39 -23.25 31.07
C GLU A 577 41.98 -21.90 30.64
N ALA A 578 42.39 -21.10 31.63
CA ALA A 578 42.81 -19.70 31.52
C ALA A 578 44.26 -19.49 31.03
N ALA A 579 44.50 -18.44 30.24
CA ALA A 579 45.78 -17.70 30.10
C ALA A 579 45.55 -16.33 29.40
N PRO A 580 46.48 -15.34 29.44
CA PRO A 580 46.36 -14.17 30.30
C PRO A 580 46.17 -12.81 29.58
N VAL A 581 45.88 -11.81 30.42
CA VAL A 581 45.52 -10.41 30.19
C VAL A 581 46.62 -9.57 29.50
N ALA A 582 46.21 -8.67 28.59
CA ALA A 582 46.99 -7.52 28.09
C ALA A 582 46.23 -6.19 28.39
N PRO A 583 46.94 -5.04 28.60
CA PRO A 583 46.38 -3.79 29.13
C PRO A 583 45.71 -2.89 28.07
N PRO A 584 44.98 -1.82 28.46
CA PRO A 584 43.95 -1.19 27.63
C PRO A 584 44.52 -0.15 26.66
N ALA A 585 44.01 -0.15 25.43
CA ALA A 585 44.16 0.95 24.48
C ALA A 585 42.94 1.91 24.57
N GLU A 586 43.22 3.20 24.39
CA GLU A 586 42.35 4.37 24.53
C GLU A 586 41.02 4.33 23.73
N PRO A 587 39.98 5.08 24.15
CA PRO A 587 38.69 5.11 23.48
C PRO A 587 38.73 5.94 22.18
N ALA A 588 38.42 5.30 21.06
CA ALA A 588 38.11 5.96 19.79
C ALA A 588 36.68 6.56 19.81
N PRO A 589 36.42 7.64 19.05
CA PRO A 589 35.22 8.47 19.17
C PRO A 589 33.93 7.79 18.68
N VAL A 590 32.87 7.96 19.47
CA VAL A 590 31.51 7.53 19.16
C VAL A 590 30.93 8.37 18.02
N SER A 591 30.78 7.77 16.85
CA SER A 591 29.98 8.30 15.75
C SER A 591 29.53 7.15 14.85
N ARG A 592 28.24 6.76 15.00
CA ARG A 592 27.32 6.13 14.03
C ARG A 592 26.29 5.26 14.77
N LEU A 593 25.22 5.87 15.28
CA LEU A 593 23.96 5.17 15.50
C LEU A 593 23.17 5.21 14.19
N PHE A 594 23.65 4.42 13.23
CA PHE A 594 22.83 3.93 12.12
C PHE A 594 22.11 2.67 12.60
N PHE A 595 20.90 2.45 12.11
CA PHE A 595 20.09 1.24 12.23
C PHE A 595 20.90 -0.05 12.41
N GLU A 596 21.13 -0.48 13.65
CA GLU A 596 21.30 -1.90 13.93
C GLU A 596 19.90 -2.49 14.00
N GLN A 597 19.46 -2.98 12.83
CA GLN A 597 18.54 -4.10 12.77
C GLN A 597 19.08 -5.20 13.70
N PRO A 598 18.26 -5.91 14.49
CA PRO A 598 18.74 -7.10 15.17
C PRO A 598 19.33 -8.01 14.10
N ALA A 599 20.55 -8.49 14.34
CA ALA A 599 21.33 -9.28 13.41
C ALA A 599 20.43 -10.31 12.70
N TYR A 600 20.10 -10.02 11.45
CA TYR A 600 19.78 -11.06 10.48
C TYR A 600 20.99 -11.98 10.53
N ALA A 601 20.84 -13.15 11.17
CA ALA A 601 21.67 -14.30 10.86
C ALA A 601 21.81 -14.28 9.34
N GLN A 602 23.05 -14.31 8.84
CA GLN A 602 23.33 -14.37 7.41
C GLN A 602 22.40 -15.42 6.82
N ALA A 603 21.29 -14.94 6.25
CA ALA A 603 20.41 -15.73 5.46
C ALA A 603 21.29 -16.01 4.27
N GLN A 604 21.93 -17.19 4.29
CA GLN A 604 22.30 -17.87 3.07
C GLN A 604 21.20 -17.55 2.09
N ALA A 605 21.57 -16.91 0.98
CA ALA A 605 20.68 -16.51 -0.09
C ALA A 605 19.57 -17.56 -0.20
N VAL A 606 18.42 -17.27 0.40
CA VAL A 606 17.19 -17.95 0.05
C VAL A 606 17.04 -17.51 -1.39
N PRO A 607 17.13 -18.41 -2.37
CA PRO A 607 16.90 -18.02 -3.75
C PRO A 607 15.56 -17.31 -3.74
N SER A 608 15.55 -16.03 -4.10
CA SER A 608 14.33 -15.30 -4.38
C SER A 608 13.55 -16.20 -5.34
N GLU A 609 12.43 -16.74 -4.88
CA GLU A 609 11.56 -17.52 -5.75
C GLU A 609 11.21 -16.62 -6.93
N PRO A 610 11.65 -16.97 -8.16
CA PRO A 610 11.24 -16.22 -9.33
C PRO A 610 9.73 -16.36 -9.40
N GLU A 611 9.00 -15.23 -9.46
CA GLU A 611 7.55 -15.16 -9.67
C GLU A 611 6.85 -16.50 -9.43
N ALA A 612 6.45 -16.83 -8.20
CA ALA A 612 5.86 -18.15 -7.89
C ALA A 612 4.67 -18.49 -8.83
N SER A 613 4.05 -17.49 -9.46
CA SER A 613 3.05 -17.67 -10.51
C SER A 613 3.59 -18.05 -11.90
N SER A 614 4.75 -17.57 -12.34
CA SER A 614 5.29 -17.90 -13.68
C SER A 614 6.29 -19.06 -13.63
N ALA A 615 7.07 -19.20 -12.56
CA ALA A 615 7.98 -20.32 -12.36
C ALA A 615 7.22 -21.65 -12.14
N SER A 616 6.12 -21.64 -11.37
CA SER A 616 5.29 -22.83 -11.22
C SER A 616 4.45 -23.13 -12.47
N THR A 617 4.01 -22.11 -13.23
CA THR A 617 3.34 -22.31 -14.52
C THR A 617 4.28 -22.96 -15.53
N ASN A 618 5.52 -22.48 -15.64
CA ASN A 618 6.56 -23.07 -16.50
C ASN A 618 6.87 -24.52 -16.09
N SER A 619 6.96 -24.82 -14.79
CA SER A 619 7.14 -26.20 -14.30
C SER A 619 5.95 -27.11 -14.63
N SER A 620 4.72 -26.58 -14.55
CA SER A 620 3.49 -27.35 -14.81
C SER A 620 3.35 -27.67 -16.30
N VAL A 621 3.55 -26.67 -17.16
CA VAL A 621 3.44 -26.79 -18.61
C VAL A 621 4.49 -27.76 -19.16
N ASN A 622 5.76 -27.59 -18.77
CA ASN A 622 6.85 -28.46 -19.22
C ASN A 622 6.62 -29.93 -18.78
N CYS A 623 6.12 -30.15 -17.57
CA CYS A 623 5.80 -31.51 -17.10
C CYS A 623 4.68 -32.15 -17.91
N ILE A 624 3.59 -31.41 -18.19
CA ILE A 624 2.45 -31.92 -18.95
C ILE A 624 2.84 -32.18 -20.41
N GLU A 625 3.65 -31.31 -21.02
CA GLU A 625 4.18 -31.53 -22.37
C GLU A 625 5.00 -32.83 -22.44
N GLN A 626 5.88 -33.06 -21.45
CA GLN A 626 6.68 -34.29 -21.39
C GLN A 626 5.82 -35.54 -21.16
N ALA A 627 4.77 -35.46 -20.35
CA ALA A 627 3.86 -36.58 -20.08
C ALA A 627 2.95 -36.94 -21.27
N VAL A 628 2.75 -36.00 -22.20
CA VAL A 628 1.85 -36.13 -23.36
C VAL A 628 2.64 -36.35 -24.68
N GLY A 629 3.96 -36.13 -24.69
CA GLY A 629 4.81 -36.16 -25.89
C GLY A 629 4.74 -37.42 -26.75
N ASP A 630 4.35 -38.58 -26.19
CA ASP A 630 4.21 -39.85 -26.92
C ASP A 630 2.81 -40.06 -27.58
N VAL A 631 1.85 -39.15 -27.35
CA VAL A 631 0.49 -39.23 -27.93
C VAL A 631 0.49 -38.66 -29.34
N THR A 632 0.95 -39.46 -30.30
CA THR A 632 1.23 -38.99 -31.68
C THR A 632 0.01 -38.84 -32.61
N GLN A 633 -1.21 -39.18 -32.17
CA GLN A 633 -2.42 -39.12 -33.02
C GLN A 633 -3.67 -38.67 -32.26
N LEU A 634 -3.73 -37.40 -31.88
CA LEU A 634 -4.96 -36.80 -31.35
C LEU A 634 -6.04 -36.72 -32.46
N PRO A 635 -7.33 -36.91 -32.15
CA PRO A 635 -8.45 -36.79 -33.10
C PRO A 635 -8.78 -35.33 -33.39
N LEU A 636 -7.77 -34.58 -33.85
CA LEU A 636 -7.78 -33.15 -34.12
C LEU A 636 -7.23 -32.91 -35.54
N GLY A 637 -7.53 -31.74 -36.10
CA GLY A 637 -6.99 -31.27 -37.37
C GLY A 637 -7.89 -31.53 -38.58
N TRP A 638 -7.48 -30.92 -39.70
CA TRP A 638 -8.22 -30.87 -40.96
C TRP A 638 -7.83 -31.98 -41.96
N GLY A 639 -7.20 -33.07 -41.51
CA GLY A 639 -6.83 -34.19 -42.38
C GLY A 639 -8.04 -34.84 -43.05
N GLU A 640 -7.85 -35.42 -44.25
CA GLU A 640 -8.92 -36.04 -45.05
C GLU A 640 -9.67 -37.14 -44.28
N GLU A 641 -8.99 -37.90 -43.42
CA GLU A 641 -9.60 -38.93 -42.58
C GLU A 641 -10.55 -38.33 -41.52
N ASN A 642 -10.17 -37.22 -40.89
CA ASN A 642 -11.00 -36.56 -39.88
C ASN A 642 -12.18 -35.82 -40.53
N GLN A 643 -11.93 -35.16 -41.65
CA GLN A 643 -12.97 -34.50 -42.44
C GLN A 643 -14.01 -35.48 -42.96
N SER A 644 -13.58 -36.60 -43.55
CA SER A 644 -14.49 -37.61 -44.07
C SER A 644 -15.31 -38.26 -42.96
N GLN A 645 -14.76 -38.51 -41.78
CA GLN A 645 -15.51 -39.07 -40.65
C GLN A 645 -16.44 -38.07 -39.95
N GLN A 646 -16.11 -36.78 -39.98
CA GLN A 646 -17.02 -35.71 -39.54
C GLN A 646 -18.15 -35.47 -40.56
N MET A 647 -17.90 -35.77 -41.83
CA MET A 647 -18.88 -35.71 -42.92
C MET A 647 -19.57 -37.06 -43.20
N ALA A 648 -19.15 -38.15 -42.54
CA ALA A 648 -19.54 -39.51 -42.90
C ALA A 648 -21.03 -39.74 -42.62
N ILE A 649 -21.80 -39.66 -43.70
CA ILE A 649 -23.11 -40.25 -43.84
C ILE A 649 -22.91 -41.75 -43.66
N LYS A 650 -23.40 -42.34 -42.57
CA LYS A 650 -23.67 -43.77 -42.57
C LYS A 650 -25.04 -43.92 -43.24
N PRO A 651 -25.14 -44.39 -44.50
CA PRO A 651 -26.45 -44.76 -45.03
C PRO A 651 -26.99 -45.88 -44.13
N ILE A 652 -28.27 -45.81 -43.80
CA ILE A 652 -28.94 -46.91 -43.10
C ILE A 652 -29.07 -48.02 -44.14
N ASP A 653 -28.22 -49.04 -44.07
CA ASP A 653 -28.39 -50.25 -44.87
C ASP A 653 -29.48 -51.12 -44.25
N SER A 654 -30.72 -50.74 -44.54
CA SER A 654 -31.86 -51.63 -44.39
C SER A 654 -32.30 -52.03 -45.78
N ASN A 655 -31.76 -53.17 -46.23
CA ASN A 655 -32.12 -53.98 -47.41
C ASN A 655 -31.11 -53.88 -48.56
N GLY A 656 -30.68 -55.06 -49.02
CA GLY A 656 -29.63 -55.26 -50.02
C GLY A 656 -30.09 -54.98 -51.45
N ASP A 657 -30.49 -53.74 -51.73
CA ASP A 657 -30.81 -53.24 -53.05
C ASP A 657 -29.98 -51.97 -53.30
N GLY A 658 -28.82 -52.16 -53.96
CA GLY A 658 -27.79 -51.14 -54.18
C GLY A 658 -28.21 -49.95 -55.04
N LYS A 659 -29.16 -49.15 -54.57
CA LYS A 659 -29.47 -47.81 -55.09
C LYS A 659 -28.98 -46.77 -54.07
N PRO A 660 -28.24 -45.74 -54.48
CA PRO A 660 -27.90 -44.65 -53.58
C PRO A 660 -29.19 -43.90 -53.20
N GLU A 661 -29.55 -43.91 -51.91
CA GLU A 661 -30.56 -43.01 -51.37
C GLU A 661 -30.05 -41.56 -51.50
N GLU A 662 -30.78 -40.69 -52.18
CA GLU A 662 -30.48 -39.26 -52.17
C GLU A 662 -30.72 -38.71 -50.74
N PRO A 663 -29.71 -38.10 -50.09
CA PRO A 663 -29.87 -37.59 -48.74
C PRO A 663 -30.92 -36.48 -48.69
N ALA A 664 -31.74 -36.45 -47.64
CA ALA A 664 -32.83 -35.48 -47.51
C ALA A 664 -32.31 -34.02 -47.66
N PRO A 665 -33.07 -33.09 -48.29
CA PRO A 665 -32.59 -31.72 -48.58
C PRO A 665 -32.14 -30.90 -47.37
N TRP A 666 -32.65 -31.22 -46.17
CA TRP A 666 -32.32 -30.58 -44.90
C TRP A 666 -31.12 -31.23 -44.17
N MET A 667 -30.66 -32.40 -44.61
CA MET A 667 -29.61 -33.21 -43.99
C MET A 667 -28.22 -32.53 -44.00
N PRO A 668 -27.82 -31.76 -45.05
CA PRO A 668 -26.56 -31.00 -45.04
C PRO A 668 -26.55 -29.89 -43.99
N LEU A 669 -27.68 -29.18 -43.82
CA LEU A 669 -27.82 -28.11 -42.84
C LEU A 669 -27.73 -28.66 -41.41
N TRP A 670 -28.32 -29.83 -41.14
CA TRP A 670 -28.24 -30.49 -39.83
C TRP A 670 -26.82 -30.92 -39.47
N ASN A 671 -26.03 -31.39 -40.44
CA ASN A 671 -24.63 -31.78 -40.21
C ASN A 671 -23.73 -30.57 -39.97
N GLN A 672 -23.95 -29.47 -40.71
CA GLN A 672 -23.28 -28.21 -40.44
C GLN A 672 -23.61 -27.65 -39.05
N LEU A 673 -24.87 -27.80 -38.63
CA LEU A 673 -25.31 -27.39 -37.29
C LEU A 673 -24.67 -28.25 -36.20
N LYS A 674 -24.61 -29.58 -36.35
CA LYS A 674 -23.93 -30.47 -35.40
C LYS A 674 -22.46 -30.11 -35.21
N ARG A 675 -21.76 -29.82 -36.32
CA ARG A 675 -20.36 -29.40 -36.30
C ARG A 675 -20.18 -28.02 -35.65
N ALA A 676 -21.06 -27.08 -35.96
CA ALA A 676 -21.07 -25.78 -35.31
C ALA A 676 -21.29 -25.89 -33.79
N ILE A 677 -22.19 -26.77 -33.35
CA ILE A 677 -22.41 -27.09 -31.93
C ILE A 677 -21.14 -27.72 -31.34
N GLY A 678 -20.51 -28.68 -32.02
CA GLY A 678 -19.27 -29.31 -31.57
C GLY A 678 -18.12 -28.31 -31.35
N TRP A 679 -17.94 -27.35 -32.25
CA TRP A 679 -16.95 -26.28 -32.08
C TRP A 679 -17.32 -25.27 -30.99
N ILE A 680 -18.60 -24.94 -30.82
CA ILE A 680 -19.05 -24.07 -29.72
C ILE A 680 -18.80 -24.75 -28.37
N VAL A 681 -19.13 -26.04 -28.24
CA VAL A 681 -18.90 -26.81 -27.02
C VAL A 681 -17.40 -26.91 -26.73
N SER A 682 -16.57 -27.19 -27.74
CA SER A 682 -15.11 -27.17 -27.58
C SER A 682 -14.59 -25.78 -27.21
N GLY A 683 -15.09 -24.70 -27.82
CA GLY A 683 -14.68 -23.34 -27.47
C GLY A 683 -15.01 -23.00 -26.01
N LEU A 684 -16.21 -23.36 -25.54
CA LEU A 684 -16.60 -23.24 -24.13
C LEU A 684 -15.71 -24.10 -23.22
N ALA A 685 -15.46 -25.36 -23.58
CA ALA A 685 -14.61 -26.26 -22.83
C ALA A 685 -13.18 -25.72 -22.70
N ILE A 686 -12.57 -25.26 -23.79
CA ILE A 686 -11.22 -24.67 -23.79
C ILE A 686 -11.17 -23.43 -22.90
N SER A 687 -12.22 -22.58 -22.95
CA SER A 687 -12.32 -21.35 -22.16
C SER A 687 -12.41 -21.54 -20.64
N MET A 688 -12.71 -22.76 -20.15
CA MET A 688 -12.71 -23.06 -18.71
C MET A 688 -11.31 -23.07 -18.09
N GLY A 689 -10.26 -23.16 -18.90
CA GLY A 689 -8.87 -23.09 -18.45
C GLY A 689 -8.29 -24.41 -17.93
N ALA A 690 -6.96 -24.50 -17.93
CA ALA A 690 -6.24 -25.74 -17.63
C ALA A 690 -6.42 -26.20 -16.17
N ALA A 691 -6.47 -25.26 -15.22
CA ALA A 691 -6.64 -25.54 -13.80
C ALA A 691 -7.95 -26.31 -13.50
N PHE A 692 -9.03 -26.01 -14.23
CA PHE A 692 -10.32 -26.69 -14.09
C PHE A 692 -10.23 -28.15 -14.58
N TRP A 693 -9.70 -28.36 -15.79
CA TRP A 693 -9.59 -29.69 -16.37
C TRP A 693 -8.58 -30.57 -15.61
N PHE A 694 -7.53 -29.99 -15.02
CA PHE A 694 -6.59 -30.72 -14.16
C PHE A 694 -7.27 -31.25 -12.88
N GLU A 695 -8.05 -30.42 -12.18
CA GLU A 695 -8.84 -30.87 -11.03
C GLU A 695 -9.83 -31.97 -11.41
N PHE A 696 -10.51 -31.78 -12.55
CA PHE A 696 -11.50 -32.74 -13.03
C PHE A 696 -10.85 -34.07 -13.42
N LEU A 697 -9.69 -34.02 -14.09
CA LEU A 697 -8.87 -35.20 -14.41
C LEU A 697 -8.45 -35.95 -13.15
N SER A 698 -7.95 -35.22 -12.14
CA SER A 698 -7.53 -35.78 -10.85
C SER A 698 -8.67 -36.53 -10.14
N LYS A 699 -9.88 -35.94 -10.13
CA LYS A 699 -11.07 -36.57 -9.56
C LYS A 699 -11.45 -37.86 -10.32
N LEU A 700 -11.41 -37.86 -11.65
CA LEU A 700 -11.76 -39.03 -12.47
C LEU A 700 -10.74 -40.17 -12.34
N VAL A 701 -9.45 -39.86 -12.33
CA VAL A 701 -8.37 -40.86 -12.14
C VAL A 701 -8.49 -41.51 -10.76
N ASN A 702 -8.77 -40.73 -9.71
CA ASN A 702 -9.00 -41.27 -8.36
C ASN A 702 -10.20 -42.22 -8.31
N VAL A 703 -11.33 -41.86 -8.94
CA VAL A 703 -12.52 -42.73 -9.03
C VAL A 703 -12.24 -44.03 -9.79
N ARG A 704 -11.41 -43.97 -10.84
CA ARG A 704 -10.97 -45.17 -11.56
C ARG A 704 -10.11 -46.09 -10.69
N ASN A 705 -9.26 -45.52 -9.84
CA ASN A 705 -8.37 -46.28 -8.96
C ASN A 705 -9.09 -46.91 -7.76
N THR A 706 -10.15 -46.31 -7.23
CA THR A 706 -10.98 -46.90 -6.16
C THR A 706 -11.87 -48.06 -6.63
N GLY A 707 -12.04 -48.24 -7.94
CA GLY A 707 -12.83 -49.31 -8.56
C GLY A 707 -12.08 -50.62 -8.83
N LYS A 708 -10.76 -50.69 -8.64
CA LYS A 708 -10.00 -51.95 -8.75
C LYS A 708 -10.22 -52.81 -7.49
N ARG A 709 -11.08 -53.83 -7.58
CA ARG A 709 -11.19 -54.88 -6.56
C ARG A 709 -9.82 -55.61 -6.46
N PRO A 710 -9.32 -55.94 -5.25
CA PRO A 710 -8.19 -56.87 -5.15
C PRO A 710 -8.58 -58.18 -5.83
N ASP A 711 -7.70 -58.74 -6.66
CA ASP A 711 -7.93 -60.06 -7.26
C ASP A 711 -7.98 -61.10 -6.12
N ASP A 712 -9.18 -61.59 -5.82
CA ASP A 712 -9.37 -62.86 -5.13
C ASP A 712 -8.95 -63.99 -6.08
N ARG A 713 -7.64 -64.28 -6.10
CA ARG A 713 -7.16 -65.64 -6.32
C ARG A 713 -6.91 -66.25 -4.96
N SER A 714 -7.88 -67.04 -4.52
CA SER A 714 -7.76 -67.94 -3.39
C SER A 714 -6.53 -68.86 -3.54
N ALA A 715 -5.78 -68.94 -2.45
CA ALA A 715 -5.04 -70.10 -1.95
C ALA A 715 -4.80 -71.26 -2.92
N THR A 716 -3.53 -71.47 -3.27
CA THR A 716 -2.85 -72.75 -3.03
C THR A 716 -1.36 -72.52 -2.86
#